data_AF-A0A4R9EQ13-F1
#
_entry.id   AF-A0A4R9EQ13-F1
#
_cell.length_a   1.000
_cell.length_b   1.000
_cell.length_c   1.000
_cell.angle_alpha   90.00
_cell.angle_beta   90.00
_cell.angle_gamma   90.00
#
_symmetry.space_group_name_H-M   'P 1'
#
loop_
_entity.id
_entity.type
_entity.pdbx_description
1 polymer ?
#
loop_
_entity_poly.entity_id
_entity_poly.type
_entity_poly.pdbx_seq_one_letter_code
_entity_poly.pdbx_strand_id
1 'polypeptide(L)'
;MDRRDDSLGTALRILKAAGQDLDAQEVLDVLWLAKRLAVSPEELPLARAGRHGQGRTDLSAVEPAPPGEDDGDAPEPGTPDADLPDLTTPELHAASLPPLIPDRPVPLPPDDEQPALPLRVPEDKALRQELLIGRALRPLKRKRPSRWRQELDEAATAAALAETRLPDVVMRPARERWLHLALVVDGGLSMLLWHRLAADLRTALQRLAAFRSIRVLGLDTRGSDAPVLHGRPFETDASTMSPTVLLDPTGQTLVLVVSDGLGSAWRRGTMHDVLLEWATSGPVAVLHTLPPALWDGSGIQADRWQATTRRPGGANTSWEITDRVLPAGVADFSGVPIPVLEPAADSLRDWSLLLTSPGTTVELPLLARPQRHAPIAPGREVRGIQHFRDAASPEAYRLAAHLAAVSPLSVPVMRLVQSAVPWRAPVAQLAEVFLGGLMHPFPAPVPGPLPAKHRIFDFTEESKTALLDAVPSSELMRTGRAIGRRLEQLAGRSPDFPVWLTHPEGADTVPAAFHSFTAVERRLLARFGVAMQPRVPAFEASDRPRAQPWSPLTPQDPQRLGSYQLLGRRSGTRTLVYLGRDNDGGEAALRVARPELPVATEQLLITEAEALRRMNGRYAPELLASGLDGRPTWLAMRLLSAPGNTDRQPPRLDELLAYETPEGTAAFDILTSLLLAWHLASALSICHLNGLVPAGLSPDSVIVLERSVVLVGLSDCVVDGEYSGAGAAPTREDNIRSLGELLRLISSKRQASVPGLPDGMHLWQGTTWEPLRDMVKQCLDPDPRRRPTAGSVADQLARYVAIAQAMRGDPKPSGQAPASPGRPAERPLLVARPGESGTPATSRIGRRSLRIDLGLGGARAAHERRLELVRRPLTYNRRITVVGAHPSCGRSTTTFMLGSLFAAVRGEPVLAMDGAPVSGDLNDYLVQQNAATPRDLTRLPLDAGYADIRRLTSLAPTGLEILAHRASYATRSPAYAEEYRRILTMTARHYPVTLTDWAANPTRDPALDVALDTADRLIICCTTSAYSVAAATQLLADLRERGREELASRTVIVASRLGGIDKPVQDSEIEDRFAADCAGTVLVPFDLHLSEHRAKELGRLRARTAEAFLDLAARVVGDPEEAGS
;
A
#
# COMPACT_ATOMS: atom_id res chain seq x y z
N MET A 1 37.34 -18.82 -30.73
CA MET A 1 38.53 -19.50 -30.13
C MET A 1 39.80 -18.75 -30.51
N ASP A 2 40.37 -17.91 -29.62
CA ASP A 2 41.80 -17.99 -29.28
C ASP A 2 42.18 -17.09 -28.07
N ARG A 3 43.13 -17.62 -27.27
CA ARG A 3 43.97 -16.96 -26.24
C ARG A 3 43.40 -16.62 -24.86
N ARG A 4 42.76 -17.58 -24.19
CA ARG A 4 42.97 -17.98 -22.77
C ARG A 4 41.83 -18.90 -22.34
N ASP A 5 41.93 -20.17 -22.74
CA ASP A 5 41.46 -21.33 -21.97
C ASP A 5 41.75 -22.66 -22.70
N ASP A 6 42.95 -22.79 -23.29
CA ASP A 6 43.45 -24.09 -23.74
C ASP A 6 44.53 -24.61 -22.78
N SER A 7 44.21 -24.58 -21.48
CA SER A 7 45.01 -25.16 -20.41
C SER A 7 45.23 -26.66 -20.67
N LEU A 8 44.23 -27.33 -21.27
CA LEU A 8 44.31 -28.73 -21.65
C LEU A 8 45.23 -28.94 -22.86
N GLY A 9 45.09 -28.19 -23.95
CA GLY A 9 45.99 -28.31 -25.11
C GLY A 9 47.41 -27.82 -24.83
N THR A 10 47.59 -26.91 -23.86
CA THR A 10 48.92 -26.56 -23.35
C THR A 10 49.51 -27.69 -22.49
N ALA A 11 48.72 -28.30 -21.60
CA ALA A 11 49.15 -29.47 -20.83
C ALA A 11 49.47 -30.67 -21.75
N LEU A 12 48.65 -30.93 -22.76
CA LEU A 12 48.87 -31.98 -23.77
C LEU A 12 50.14 -31.72 -24.59
N ARG A 13 50.41 -30.47 -24.98
CA ARG A 13 51.67 -30.12 -25.65
C ARG A 13 52.89 -30.30 -24.75
N ILE A 14 52.79 -29.95 -23.46
CA ILE A 14 53.88 -30.14 -22.49
C ILE A 14 54.10 -31.64 -22.22
N LEU A 15 53.04 -32.42 -22.06
CA LEU A 15 53.12 -33.87 -21.86
C LEU A 15 53.70 -34.56 -23.09
N LYS A 16 53.28 -34.15 -24.29
CA LYS A 16 53.84 -34.63 -25.55
C LYS A 16 55.32 -34.26 -25.71
N ALA A 17 55.70 -33.05 -25.34
CA ALA A 17 57.11 -32.62 -25.32
C ALA A 17 57.93 -33.38 -24.25
N ALA A 18 57.29 -33.85 -23.19
CA ALA A 18 57.87 -34.71 -22.16
C ALA A 18 57.81 -36.21 -22.50
N GLY A 19 57.40 -36.59 -23.71
CA GLY A 19 57.37 -37.97 -24.20
C GLY A 19 56.16 -38.79 -23.75
N GLN A 20 55.11 -38.16 -23.23
CA GLN A 20 53.85 -38.79 -22.84
C GLN A 20 52.75 -38.36 -23.83
N ASP A 21 52.42 -39.22 -24.78
CA ASP A 21 51.37 -38.96 -25.79
C ASP A 21 50.04 -39.46 -25.23
N LEU A 22 49.43 -38.63 -24.38
CA LEU A 22 48.11 -38.86 -23.80
C LEU A 22 47.07 -38.05 -24.55
N ASP A 23 45.87 -38.59 -24.72
CA ASP A 23 44.76 -37.83 -25.28
C ASP A 23 44.02 -36.99 -24.21
N ALA A 24 43.13 -36.11 -24.68
CA ALA A 24 42.38 -35.19 -23.81
C ALA A 24 41.53 -35.94 -22.76
N GLN A 25 41.02 -37.12 -23.11
CA GLN A 25 40.14 -37.92 -22.26
C GLN A 25 40.95 -38.72 -21.24
N GLU A 26 42.10 -39.25 -21.64
CA GLU A 26 43.08 -39.91 -20.77
C GLU A 26 43.65 -38.94 -19.72
N VAL A 27 43.94 -37.68 -20.09
CA VAL A 27 44.36 -36.65 -19.13
C VAL A 27 43.25 -36.34 -18.13
N LEU A 28 41.99 -36.26 -18.57
CA LEU A 28 40.84 -36.07 -17.69
C LEU A 28 40.62 -37.26 -16.75
N ASP A 29 40.78 -38.49 -17.25
CA ASP A 29 40.69 -39.71 -16.45
C ASP A 29 41.81 -39.80 -15.42
N VAL A 30 43.03 -39.40 -15.76
CA VAL A 30 44.17 -39.31 -14.82
C VAL A 30 43.90 -38.27 -13.74
N LEU A 31 43.40 -37.08 -14.08
CA LEU A 31 43.04 -36.04 -13.11
C LEU A 31 41.88 -36.46 -12.20
N TRP A 32 40.91 -37.20 -12.76
CA TRP A 32 39.80 -37.77 -12.00
C TRP A 32 40.27 -38.89 -11.06
N LEU A 33 41.18 -39.77 -11.51
CA LEU A 33 41.79 -40.81 -10.67
C LEU A 33 42.66 -40.19 -9.57
N ALA A 34 43.46 -39.18 -9.87
CA ALA A 34 44.30 -38.47 -8.90
C ALA A 34 43.46 -37.81 -7.79
N LYS A 35 42.25 -37.35 -8.11
CA LYS A 35 41.30 -36.79 -7.13
C LYS A 35 40.65 -37.85 -6.23
N ARG A 36 40.58 -39.12 -6.69
CA ARG A 36 39.97 -40.25 -5.96
C ARG A 36 40.98 -41.12 -5.22
N LEU A 37 42.22 -41.15 -5.67
CA LEU A 37 43.33 -41.82 -5.00
C LEU A 37 43.92 -40.85 -3.98
N ALA A 38 43.39 -40.85 -2.76
CA ALA A 38 43.96 -40.10 -1.65
C ALA A 38 45.37 -40.65 -1.31
N VAL A 39 46.40 -40.09 -1.95
CA VAL A 39 47.79 -40.43 -1.66
C VAL A 39 48.46 -39.21 -1.05
N SER A 40 49.23 -39.43 0.02
CA SER A 40 49.96 -38.39 0.73
C SER A 40 50.93 -37.66 -0.22
N PRO A 41 51.13 -36.34 -0.08
CA PRO A 41 51.91 -35.51 -1.02
C PRO A 41 53.35 -35.99 -1.28
N GLU A 42 53.92 -36.78 -0.36
CA GLU A 42 55.29 -37.27 -0.40
C GLU A 42 55.53 -38.44 -1.37
N GLU A 43 54.47 -39.11 -1.83
CA GLU A 43 54.59 -40.28 -2.72
C GLU A 43 54.42 -39.96 -4.21
N LEU A 44 54.18 -38.68 -4.56
CA LEU A 44 53.97 -38.25 -5.95
C LEU A 44 55.30 -38.24 -6.76
N PRO A 45 55.33 -38.81 -7.99
CA PRO A 45 56.55 -38.92 -8.81
C PRO A 45 57.23 -37.59 -9.13
N LEU A 46 56.47 -36.50 -9.32
CA LEU A 46 57.00 -35.17 -9.62
C LEU A 46 57.78 -34.54 -8.45
N ALA A 47 57.42 -34.87 -7.20
CA ALA A 47 58.15 -34.39 -6.02
C ALA A 47 59.56 -35.02 -5.91
N ARG A 48 59.78 -36.20 -6.52
CA ARG A 48 61.09 -36.83 -6.64
C ARG A 48 61.95 -36.19 -7.73
N ALA A 49 61.34 -35.77 -8.84
CA ALA A 49 62.04 -35.12 -9.95
C ALA A 49 62.56 -33.71 -9.59
N GLY A 50 61.77 -32.93 -8.83
CA GLY A 50 62.18 -31.58 -8.38
C GLY A 50 63.40 -31.56 -7.45
N ARG A 51 63.68 -32.67 -6.74
CA ARG A 51 64.88 -32.80 -5.88
C ARG A 51 66.17 -33.02 -6.67
N HIS A 52 66.10 -33.41 -7.95
CA HIS A 52 67.29 -33.64 -8.79
C HIS A 52 67.70 -32.42 -9.65
N GLY A 53 66.89 -31.37 -9.70
CA GLY A 53 67.16 -30.18 -10.54
C GLY A 53 67.94 -29.04 -9.89
N GLN A 54 68.19 -29.07 -8.57
CA GLN A 54 68.79 -27.94 -7.83
C GLN A 54 70.32 -27.89 -7.82
N GLY A 55 71.00 -28.57 -8.74
CA GLY A 55 72.47 -28.63 -8.77
C GLY A 55 73.08 -28.24 -10.11
N ARG A 56 73.11 -26.94 -10.45
CA ARG A 56 74.21 -26.26 -11.18
C ARG A 56 73.84 -24.83 -11.57
N THR A 57 74.44 -23.86 -10.88
CA THR A 57 74.74 -22.51 -11.36
C THR A 57 75.94 -22.55 -12.31
N ASP A 58 75.91 -21.80 -13.43
CA ASP A 58 76.98 -20.87 -13.84
C ASP A 58 76.71 -20.12 -15.18
N LEU A 59 76.79 -18.78 -15.10
CA LEU A 59 77.44 -17.78 -15.98
C LEU A 59 77.05 -17.56 -17.48
N SER A 60 76.61 -16.31 -17.74
CA SER A 60 77.23 -15.30 -18.63
C SER A 60 77.00 -15.26 -20.17
N ALA A 61 76.27 -14.20 -20.58
CA ALA A 61 76.62 -13.15 -21.57
C ALA A 61 76.29 -13.23 -23.08
N VAL A 62 76.06 -12.01 -23.59
CA VAL A 62 76.36 -11.40 -24.92
C VAL A 62 75.23 -11.31 -25.95
N GLU A 63 74.82 -10.06 -26.18
CA GLU A 63 74.13 -9.52 -27.37
C GLU A 63 75.16 -9.23 -28.49
N PRO A 64 74.79 -9.32 -29.78
CA PRO A 64 74.98 -8.14 -30.64
C PRO A 64 73.89 -7.94 -31.72
N ALA A 65 73.66 -6.68 -32.09
CA ALA A 65 72.86 -6.19 -33.23
C ALA A 65 73.78 -5.88 -34.46
N PRO A 66 73.35 -5.25 -35.59
CA PRO A 66 72.08 -5.08 -36.35
C PRO A 66 72.29 -5.52 -37.85
N PRO A 67 71.51 -5.18 -38.94
CA PRO A 67 71.25 -3.81 -39.48
C PRO A 67 69.94 -3.57 -40.31
N GLY A 68 69.63 -2.28 -40.59
CA GLY A 68 69.19 -1.77 -41.91
C GLY A 68 67.71 -1.82 -42.34
N GLU A 69 67.25 -0.72 -42.95
CA GLU A 69 65.88 -0.34 -43.37
C GLU A 69 65.36 -0.96 -44.69
N ASP A 70 64.04 -0.82 -44.87
CA ASP A 70 63.20 -0.72 -46.08
C ASP A 70 62.48 -1.92 -46.75
N ASP A 71 61.16 -1.71 -46.87
CA ASP A 71 60.10 -2.18 -47.80
C ASP A 71 60.14 -3.58 -48.44
N GLY A 72 59.06 -4.33 -48.22
CA GLY A 72 58.69 -5.50 -49.02
C GLY A 72 57.52 -6.30 -48.42
N ASP A 73 56.33 -6.09 -48.96
CA ASP A 73 55.08 -6.83 -48.72
C ASP A 73 55.29 -8.35 -48.55
N ALA A 74 54.74 -8.88 -47.44
CA ALA A 74 54.48 -10.30 -47.24
C ALA A 74 53.17 -10.46 -46.42
N PRO A 75 52.41 -11.53 -46.67
CA PRO A 75 50.97 -11.49 -46.93
C PRO A 75 50.13 -11.28 -45.67
N GLU A 76 49.08 -10.47 -45.79
CA GLU A 76 48.05 -10.33 -44.76
C GLU A 76 47.45 -11.71 -44.42
N PRO A 77 47.37 -12.07 -43.13
CA PRO A 77 46.53 -13.19 -42.70
C PRO A 77 45.08 -12.85 -43.04
N GLY A 78 44.45 -13.74 -43.81
CA GLY A 78 43.11 -13.56 -44.35
C GLY A 78 42.13 -13.02 -43.31
N THR A 79 41.45 -11.95 -43.70
CA THR A 79 40.31 -11.37 -43.00
C THR A 79 39.36 -12.50 -42.56
N PRO A 80 39.05 -12.60 -41.25
CA PRO A 80 37.98 -13.46 -40.81
C PRO A 80 36.70 -13.04 -41.52
N ASP A 81 35.99 -14.02 -42.06
CA ASP A 81 34.71 -13.84 -42.74
C ASP A 81 33.75 -13.06 -41.84
N ALA A 82 33.44 -11.82 -42.21
CA ALA A 82 32.72 -10.86 -41.38
C ALA A 82 31.21 -11.14 -41.26
N ASP A 83 30.73 -12.20 -41.93
CA ASP A 83 29.31 -12.55 -42.05
C ASP A 83 28.90 -13.82 -41.27
N LEU A 84 29.79 -14.40 -40.45
CA LEU A 84 29.46 -15.53 -39.57
C LEU A 84 29.53 -15.13 -38.09
N PRO A 85 28.39 -15.12 -37.35
CA PRO A 85 28.42 -14.88 -35.90
C PRO A 85 29.11 -16.04 -35.16
N ASP A 86 30.03 -15.73 -34.25
CA ASP A 86 30.65 -16.72 -33.36
C ASP A 86 29.61 -17.20 -32.33
N LEU A 87 29.00 -18.35 -32.58
CA LEU A 87 27.93 -18.94 -31.77
C LEU A 87 28.41 -19.58 -30.46
N THR A 88 29.70 -19.41 -30.08
CA THR A 88 30.29 -20.11 -28.93
C THR A 88 30.51 -19.24 -27.69
N THR A 89 30.28 -17.93 -27.77
CA THR A 89 30.30 -17.01 -26.64
C THR A 89 28.91 -16.44 -26.37
N PRO A 90 28.35 -16.55 -25.15
CA PRO A 90 27.11 -15.85 -24.80
C PRO A 90 27.39 -14.34 -24.71
N GLU A 91 27.29 -13.65 -25.85
CA GLU A 91 27.49 -12.20 -26.01
C GLU A 91 26.35 -11.34 -25.41
N LEU A 92 25.50 -11.93 -24.55
CA LEU A 92 24.42 -11.25 -23.83
C LEU A 92 24.91 -10.04 -23.01
N HIS A 93 26.19 -10.02 -22.64
CA HIS A 93 26.67 -9.21 -21.53
C HIS A 93 27.60 -8.03 -21.93
N ALA A 94 27.84 -7.84 -23.22
CA ALA A 94 28.74 -6.79 -23.73
C ALA A 94 28.06 -5.44 -24.04
N ALA A 95 26.73 -5.37 -24.13
CA ALA A 95 26.04 -4.15 -24.52
C ALA A 95 25.57 -3.30 -23.32
N SER A 96 26.39 -2.36 -22.88
CA SER A 96 25.88 -1.16 -22.19
C SER A 96 26.74 0.04 -22.57
N LEU A 97 26.53 0.55 -23.79
CA LEU A 97 26.71 1.98 -24.03
C LEU A 97 25.74 2.74 -23.10
N PRO A 98 26.14 3.88 -22.51
CA PRO A 98 25.25 4.69 -21.71
C PRO A 98 23.98 4.97 -22.54
N PRO A 99 22.77 4.90 -21.94
CA PRO A 99 21.60 5.43 -22.62
C PRO A 99 21.91 6.89 -22.96
N LEU A 100 21.69 7.30 -24.21
CA LEU A 100 21.55 8.71 -24.53
C LEU A 100 20.35 9.18 -23.69
N ILE A 101 20.63 9.82 -22.56
CA ILE A 101 19.63 10.47 -21.74
C ILE A 101 19.33 11.78 -22.48
N PRO A 102 18.15 11.98 -23.09
CA PRO A 102 17.73 13.34 -23.35
C PRO A 102 17.61 14.03 -21.98
N ASP A 103 18.31 15.14 -21.79
CA ASP A 103 18.37 15.97 -20.56
C ASP A 103 17.01 16.51 -20.09
N ARG A 104 15.91 16.09 -20.71
CA ARG A 104 14.56 16.48 -20.35
C ARG A 104 13.61 15.30 -20.54
N PRO A 105 12.78 14.96 -19.54
CA PRO A 105 11.62 14.13 -19.79
C PRO A 105 10.78 14.83 -20.86
N VAL A 106 10.52 14.14 -21.98
CA VAL A 106 9.51 14.57 -22.95
C VAL A 106 8.19 14.61 -22.19
N PRO A 107 7.48 15.75 -22.14
CA PRO A 107 6.17 15.81 -21.51
C PRO A 107 5.25 14.82 -22.22
N LEU A 108 4.62 13.93 -21.46
CA LEU A 108 3.51 13.13 -22.00
C LEU A 108 2.40 14.09 -22.46
N PRO A 109 1.68 13.78 -23.55
CA PRO A 109 0.53 14.56 -23.96
C PRO A 109 -0.50 14.62 -22.80
N PRO A 110 -1.13 15.78 -22.55
CA PRO A 110 -2.08 15.95 -21.47
C PRO A 110 -3.43 15.31 -21.85
N ASP A 111 -3.54 13.99 -21.76
CA ASP A 111 -4.82 13.30 -21.94
C ASP A 111 -5.02 12.17 -20.91
N ASP A 112 -6.22 12.21 -20.31
CA ASP A 112 -6.85 11.29 -19.36
C ASP A 112 -5.99 10.83 -18.16
N GLU A 113 -5.94 11.66 -17.12
CA GLU A 113 -5.50 11.23 -15.79
C GLU A 113 -6.59 10.36 -15.12
N GLN A 114 -6.23 9.17 -14.66
CA GLN A 114 -7.11 8.26 -13.94
C GLN A 114 -6.82 8.32 -12.43
N PRO A 115 -7.85 8.42 -11.57
CA PRO A 115 -7.65 8.36 -10.13
C PRO A 115 -7.10 6.98 -9.75
N ALA A 116 -6.20 6.94 -8.78
CA ALA A 116 -5.51 5.75 -8.32
C ALA A 116 -5.27 5.75 -6.81
N LEU A 117 -5.40 4.57 -6.23
CA LEU A 117 -5.11 4.30 -4.84
C LEU A 117 -3.65 3.83 -4.71
N PRO A 118 -2.83 4.46 -3.86
CA PRO A 118 -1.51 3.93 -3.56
C PRO A 118 -1.65 2.66 -2.71
N LEU A 119 -1.40 1.50 -3.33
CA LEU A 119 -1.40 0.19 -2.74
C LEU A 119 0.02 -0.18 -2.29
N ARG A 120 0.18 -0.63 -1.04
CA ARG A 120 1.49 -1.07 -0.54
C ARG A 120 1.67 -2.58 -0.70
N VAL A 121 2.65 -3.00 -1.50
CA VAL A 121 2.92 -4.42 -1.76
C VAL A 121 4.18 -4.84 -0.99
N PRO A 122 4.10 -5.79 -0.04
CA PRO A 122 5.29 -6.31 0.61
C PRO A 122 6.28 -6.88 -0.41
N GLU A 123 7.52 -6.41 -0.35
CA GLU A 123 8.66 -7.05 -0.99
C GLU A 123 9.17 -8.19 -0.08
N ASP A 124 9.30 -9.39 -0.64
CA ASP A 124 9.98 -10.49 0.04
C ASP A 124 11.44 -10.09 0.36
N LYS A 125 11.95 -10.55 1.50
CA LYS A 125 13.35 -10.35 1.86
C LYS A 125 14.26 -10.93 0.77
N ALA A 126 15.22 -10.12 0.31
CA ALA A 126 16.21 -10.58 -0.67
C ALA A 126 17.25 -11.49 0.02
N LEU A 127 17.55 -11.22 1.28
CA LEU A 127 18.51 -11.99 2.06
C LEU A 127 17.83 -13.17 2.78
N ARG A 128 17.76 -14.34 2.13
CA ARG A 128 17.02 -15.51 2.64
C ARG A 128 17.61 -16.14 3.91
N GLN A 129 18.92 -16.05 4.14
CA GLN A 129 19.66 -16.75 5.20
C GLN A 129 20.25 -15.81 6.28
N GLU A 130 19.54 -14.75 6.66
CA GLU A 130 20.01 -13.74 7.65
C GLU A 130 20.64 -14.34 8.91
N LEU A 131 20.03 -15.37 9.49
CA LEU A 131 20.54 -16.01 10.71
C LEU A 131 21.87 -16.73 10.49
N LEU A 132 22.02 -17.44 9.36
CA LEU A 132 23.25 -18.14 9.02
C LEU A 132 24.36 -17.15 8.66
N ILE A 133 24.03 -16.07 7.95
CA ILE A 133 24.95 -14.97 7.63
C ILE A 133 25.40 -14.25 8.91
N GLY A 134 24.49 -13.98 9.84
CA GLY A 134 24.84 -13.41 11.14
C GLY A 134 25.75 -14.32 11.98
N ARG A 135 25.55 -15.65 11.90
CA ARG A 135 26.46 -16.63 12.52
C ARG A 135 27.82 -16.68 11.82
N ALA A 136 27.83 -16.66 10.50
CA ALA A 136 29.04 -16.64 9.68
C ALA A 136 29.92 -15.44 10.00
N LEU A 137 29.34 -14.25 10.15
CA LEU A 137 30.08 -13.01 10.44
C LEU A 137 30.35 -12.77 11.94
N ARG A 138 29.85 -13.64 12.83
CA ARG A 138 30.03 -13.52 14.28
C ARG A 138 31.50 -13.42 14.73
N PRO A 139 32.47 -14.12 14.10
CA PRO A 139 33.90 -13.98 14.44
C PRO A 139 34.40 -12.53 14.38
N LEU A 140 33.81 -11.66 13.54
CA LEU A 140 34.20 -10.25 13.43
C LEU A 140 33.86 -9.42 14.68
N LYS A 141 33.03 -9.93 15.60
CA LYS A 141 32.59 -9.24 16.83
C LYS A 141 33.68 -9.21 17.93
N ARG A 142 34.94 -8.98 17.55
CA ARG A 142 36.07 -8.84 18.48
C ARG A 142 36.11 -7.44 19.08
N LYS A 143 36.64 -7.35 20.30
CA LYS A 143 36.91 -6.08 20.98
C LYS A 143 38.39 -5.98 21.29
N ARG A 144 38.94 -4.78 21.10
CA ARG A 144 40.33 -4.44 21.46
C ARG A 144 40.38 -3.38 22.57
N PRO A 145 41.49 -3.29 23.30
CA PRO A 145 41.75 -2.15 24.19
C PRO A 145 41.79 -0.84 23.40
N SER A 146 41.09 0.18 23.85
CA SER A 146 41.17 1.53 23.27
C SER A 146 42.50 2.18 23.63
N ARG A 147 43.12 2.88 22.67
CA ARG A 147 44.38 3.62 22.94
C ARG A 147 44.17 4.94 23.68
N TRP A 148 42.96 5.50 23.60
CA TRP A 148 42.67 6.86 24.05
C TRP A 148 41.60 6.91 25.14
N ARG A 149 40.73 5.90 25.19
CA ARG A 149 39.63 5.85 26.15
C ARG A 149 39.98 4.92 27.30
N GLN A 150 40.06 5.47 28.50
CA GLN A 150 40.21 4.71 29.74
C GLN A 150 38.83 4.57 30.41
N GLU A 151 38.62 3.45 31.10
CA GLU A 151 37.47 3.19 31.96
C GLU A 151 37.95 2.83 33.37
N LEU A 152 37.13 3.10 34.38
CA LEU A 152 37.41 2.70 35.75
C LEU A 152 37.40 1.18 35.86
N ASP A 153 38.47 0.58 36.37
CA ASP A 153 38.43 -0.82 36.80
C ASP A 153 37.89 -0.85 38.23
N GLU A 154 36.57 -1.01 38.35
CA GLU A 154 35.88 -1.01 39.64
C GLU A 154 36.44 -2.06 40.60
N ALA A 155 36.78 -3.25 40.10
CA ALA A 155 37.27 -4.35 40.91
C ALA A 155 38.71 -4.09 41.38
N ALA A 156 39.59 -3.63 40.50
CA ALA A 156 40.96 -3.29 40.86
C ALA A 156 41.03 -2.04 41.76
N THR A 157 40.15 -1.06 41.54
CA THR A 157 40.01 0.13 42.40
C THR A 157 39.53 -0.27 43.80
N ALA A 158 38.53 -1.16 43.90
CA ALA A 158 38.06 -1.66 45.19
C ALA A 158 39.15 -2.46 45.93
N ALA A 159 39.93 -3.27 45.22
CA ALA A 159 41.05 -4.03 45.78
C ALA A 159 42.17 -3.10 46.28
N ALA A 160 42.60 -2.14 45.46
CA ALA A 160 43.62 -1.15 45.84
C ALA A 160 43.17 -0.34 47.07
N LEU A 161 41.92 0.14 47.08
CA LEU A 161 41.36 0.85 48.23
C LEU A 161 41.33 -0.03 49.50
N ALA A 162 41.02 -1.31 49.37
CA ALA A 162 41.01 -2.24 50.51
C ALA A 162 42.41 -2.48 51.08
N GLU A 163 43.44 -2.53 50.24
CA GLU A 163 44.83 -2.77 50.63
C GLU A 163 45.51 -1.49 51.16
N THR A 164 45.40 -0.37 50.45
CA THR A 164 46.13 0.86 50.76
C THR A 164 45.38 1.80 51.71
N ARG A 165 44.04 1.63 51.83
CA ARG A 165 43.11 2.55 52.50
C ARG A 165 43.12 3.99 51.93
N LEU A 166 43.68 4.17 50.75
CA LEU A 166 43.64 5.43 49.99
C LEU A 166 42.67 5.27 48.81
N PRO A 167 41.94 6.33 48.40
CA PRO A 167 41.01 6.29 47.27
C PRO A 167 41.75 6.30 45.92
N ASP A 168 42.60 5.30 45.70
CA ASP A 168 43.39 5.15 44.48
C ASP A 168 42.54 4.54 43.36
N VAL A 169 42.25 5.36 42.35
CA VAL A 169 41.43 5.00 41.19
C VAL A 169 42.29 4.25 40.17
N VAL A 170 41.99 2.95 39.96
CA VAL A 170 42.68 2.13 38.95
C VAL A 170 41.93 2.21 37.63
N MET A 171 42.60 2.71 36.60
CA MET A 171 42.05 2.85 35.25
C MET A 171 42.53 1.71 34.36
N ARG A 172 41.67 1.21 33.48
CA ARG A 172 42.04 0.28 32.41
C ARG A 172 41.57 0.77 31.05
N PRO A 173 42.23 0.37 29.94
CA PRO A 173 41.77 0.72 28.61
C PRO A 173 40.36 0.19 28.32
N ALA A 174 39.45 1.07 27.90
CA ALA A 174 38.08 0.68 27.57
C ALA A 174 38.05 -0.29 26.38
N ARG A 175 37.19 -1.32 26.41
CA ARG A 175 37.09 -2.30 25.31
C ARG A 175 36.17 -1.83 24.20
N GLU A 176 36.75 -1.44 23.08
CA GLU A 176 36.05 -0.94 21.90
C GLU A 176 36.01 -1.97 20.76
N ARG A 177 35.06 -1.81 19.83
CA ARG A 177 35.01 -2.61 18.61
C ARG A 177 36.22 -2.27 17.73
N TRP A 178 36.85 -3.32 17.21
CA TRP A 178 38.15 -3.21 16.54
C TRP A 178 38.10 -2.69 15.10
N LEU A 179 36.95 -2.79 14.41
CA LEU A 179 36.78 -2.38 13.01
C LEU A 179 35.69 -1.32 12.82
N HIS A 180 35.90 -0.43 11.85
CA HIS A 180 34.89 0.38 11.19
C HIS A 180 34.48 -0.32 9.88
N LEU A 181 33.24 -0.13 9.43
CA LEU A 181 32.77 -0.66 8.14
C LEU A 181 32.41 0.48 7.20
N ALA A 182 32.98 0.46 6.00
CA ALA A 182 32.52 1.21 4.85
C ALA A 182 31.81 0.25 3.88
N LEU A 183 30.47 0.32 3.84
CA LEU A 183 29.65 -0.43 2.90
C LEU A 183 29.46 0.43 1.64
N VAL A 184 30.12 0.07 0.56
CA VAL A 184 30.11 0.79 -0.71
C VAL A 184 29.16 0.07 -1.66
N VAL A 185 28.14 0.76 -2.18
CA VAL A 185 27.11 0.15 -3.04
C VAL A 185 27.17 0.79 -4.42
N ASP A 186 27.37 -0.02 -5.44
CA ASP A 186 27.37 0.40 -6.84
C ASP A 186 26.00 1.00 -7.25
N GLY A 187 26.05 2.13 -7.96
CA GLY A 187 24.92 2.94 -8.40
C GLY A 187 24.46 2.67 -9.84
N GLY A 188 24.97 1.64 -10.50
CA GLY A 188 24.52 1.20 -11.83
C GLY A 188 22.99 0.96 -11.91
N LEU A 189 22.41 1.06 -13.11
CA LEU A 189 20.96 0.85 -13.30
C LEU A 189 20.53 -0.58 -12.95
N SER A 190 21.38 -1.57 -13.25
CA SER A 190 21.19 -2.98 -12.89
C SER A 190 21.21 -3.22 -11.37
N MET A 191 21.89 -2.35 -10.61
CA MET A 191 21.91 -2.39 -9.15
C MET A 191 20.56 -2.04 -8.51
N LEU A 192 19.59 -1.55 -9.28
CA LEU A 192 18.21 -1.37 -8.81
C LEU A 192 17.53 -2.71 -8.48
N LEU A 193 17.82 -3.78 -9.22
CA LEU A 193 17.38 -5.13 -8.89
C LEU A 193 17.90 -5.57 -7.52
N TRP A 194 19.12 -5.14 -7.17
CA TRP A 194 19.84 -5.55 -5.97
C TRP A 194 19.72 -4.56 -4.81
N HIS A 195 18.96 -3.47 -4.98
CA HIS A 195 18.76 -2.44 -3.96
C HIS A 195 18.26 -3.02 -2.62
N ARG A 196 17.28 -3.94 -2.67
CA ARG A 196 16.76 -4.61 -1.46
C ARG A 196 17.81 -5.49 -0.79
N LEU A 197 18.63 -6.21 -1.56
CA LEU A 197 19.74 -7.02 -1.03
C LEU A 197 20.73 -6.15 -0.25
N ALA A 198 21.11 -5.00 -0.81
CA ALA A 198 22.01 -4.05 -0.13
C ALA A 198 21.40 -3.49 1.16
N ALA A 199 20.10 -3.18 1.16
CA ALA A 199 19.38 -2.71 2.35
C ALA A 199 19.25 -3.79 3.44
N ASP A 200 18.91 -5.03 3.07
CA ASP A 200 18.83 -6.17 3.97
C ASP A 200 20.21 -6.49 4.58
N LEU A 201 21.26 -6.47 3.75
CA LEU A 201 22.65 -6.66 4.18
C LEU A 201 23.08 -5.57 5.18
N ARG A 202 22.83 -4.29 4.87
CA ARG A 202 23.09 -3.18 5.81
C ARG A 202 22.41 -3.43 7.16
N THR A 203 21.14 -3.82 7.12
CA THR A 203 20.35 -4.08 8.33
C THR A 203 20.93 -5.27 9.13
N ALA A 204 21.33 -6.33 8.45
CA ALA A 204 21.98 -7.49 9.06
C ALA A 204 23.31 -7.12 9.72
N LEU A 205 24.16 -6.33 9.04
CA LEU A 205 25.45 -5.86 9.57
C LEU A 205 25.29 -4.90 10.75
N GLN A 206 24.26 -4.05 10.75
CA GLN A 206 23.90 -3.20 11.89
C GLN A 206 23.47 -4.03 13.10
N ARG A 207 22.61 -5.04 12.89
CA ARG A 207 22.14 -5.95 13.95
C ARG A 207 23.25 -6.83 14.53
N LEU A 208 24.22 -7.22 13.70
CA LEU A 208 25.40 -7.98 14.15
C LEU A 208 26.20 -7.23 15.23
N ALA A 209 26.21 -5.90 15.15
CA ALA A 209 26.89 -5.01 16.08
C ALA A 209 28.38 -5.35 16.29
N ALA A 210 29.05 -5.81 15.22
CA ALA A 210 30.48 -6.12 15.19
C ALA A 210 31.37 -4.87 14.97
N PHE A 211 30.86 -3.88 14.25
CA PHE A 211 31.61 -2.69 13.84
C PHE A 211 31.36 -1.49 14.75
N ARG A 212 32.38 -0.64 14.95
CA ARG A 212 32.27 0.60 15.74
C ARG A 212 31.30 1.59 15.09
N SER A 213 31.45 1.77 13.78
CA SER A 213 30.58 2.59 12.95
C SER A 213 30.38 1.90 11.60
N ILE A 214 29.23 2.13 10.98
CA ILE A 214 28.92 1.67 9.64
C ILE A 214 28.60 2.91 8.80
N ARG A 215 29.42 3.17 7.78
CA ARG A 215 29.19 4.19 6.75
C ARG A 215 28.68 3.50 5.50
N VAL A 216 27.70 4.10 4.83
CA VAL A 216 27.14 3.57 3.58
C VAL A 216 27.35 4.62 2.50
N LEU A 217 28.05 4.26 1.43
CA LEU A 217 28.42 5.17 0.34
C LEU A 217 27.90 4.63 -1.00
N GLY A 218 27.54 5.53 -1.91
CA GLY A 218 27.27 5.18 -3.31
C GLY A 218 28.56 5.15 -4.11
N LEU A 219 28.68 4.24 -5.07
CA LEU A 219 29.78 4.16 -6.03
C LEU A 219 29.24 4.37 -7.44
N ASP A 220 29.76 5.34 -8.17
CA ASP A 220 29.43 5.52 -9.59
C ASP A 220 30.58 5.02 -10.47
N THR A 221 30.27 3.98 -11.25
CA THR A 221 31.16 3.31 -12.17
C THR A 221 30.74 3.47 -13.64
N ARG A 222 29.84 4.41 -13.95
CA ARG A 222 29.26 4.59 -15.30
C ARG A 222 30.05 5.54 -16.21
N GLY A 223 30.80 6.47 -15.63
CA GLY A 223 31.55 7.49 -16.37
C GLY A 223 32.68 6.94 -17.24
N SER A 224 33.19 7.77 -18.15
CA SER A 224 34.43 7.51 -18.90
C SER A 224 35.68 7.59 -18.03
N ASP A 225 35.58 8.29 -16.90
CA ASP A 225 36.67 8.67 -16.01
C ASP A 225 36.79 7.72 -14.80
N ALA A 226 37.69 8.04 -13.85
CA ALA A 226 37.90 7.29 -12.62
C ALA A 226 36.59 7.16 -11.80
N PRO A 227 36.37 6.03 -11.11
CA PRO A 227 35.16 5.82 -10.32
C PRO A 227 35.07 6.85 -9.19
N VAL A 228 33.85 7.30 -8.86
CA VAL A 228 33.60 8.31 -7.83
C VAL A 228 32.66 7.80 -6.75
N LEU A 229 32.75 8.37 -5.54
CA LEU A 229 31.89 8.04 -4.42
C LEU A 229 30.85 9.15 -4.16
N HIS A 230 29.67 8.75 -3.68
CA HIS A 230 28.60 9.64 -3.24
C HIS A 230 28.27 9.41 -1.77
N GLY A 231 27.74 10.43 -1.11
CA GLY A 231 27.34 10.36 0.30
C GLY A 231 26.28 9.31 0.59
N ARG A 232 25.48 8.93 -0.42
CA ARG A 232 24.49 7.86 -0.35
C ARG A 232 24.40 7.09 -1.68
N PRO A 233 24.00 5.81 -1.65
CA PRO A 233 23.74 5.04 -2.87
C PRO A 233 22.60 5.61 -3.72
N PHE A 234 22.74 5.53 -5.04
CA PHE A 234 21.73 5.91 -6.05
C PHE A 234 21.29 7.39 -6.08
N GLU A 235 22.00 8.30 -5.41
CA GLU A 235 21.81 9.75 -5.54
C GLU A 235 22.63 10.29 -6.72
N THR A 236 21.97 10.82 -7.76
CA THR A 236 22.63 11.37 -8.95
C THR A 236 23.07 12.84 -8.81
N ASP A 237 22.45 13.62 -7.91
CA ASP A 237 22.73 15.07 -7.72
C ASP A 237 23.56 15.39 -6.46
N ALA A 238 24.13 14.37 -5.80
CA ALA A 238 24.89 14.56 -4.57
C ALA A 238 26.36 14.94 -4.85
N SER A 239 26.97 15.70 -3.94
CA SER A 239 28.40 16.03 -4.01
C SER A 239 29.25 14.77 -4.11
N THR A 240 30.10 14.72 -5.14
CA THR A 240 31.03 13.62 -5.39
C THR A 240 32.23 13.67 -4.44
N MET A 241 32.78 12.50 -4.12
CA MET A 241 33.96 12.32 -3.28
C MET A 241 34.97 11.43 -4.00
N SER A 242 36.26 11.67 -3.77
CA SER A 242 37.33 10.81 -4.26
C SER A 242 37.30 9.45 -3.55
N PRO A 243 37.57 8.33 -4.25
CA PRO A 243 37.78 7.01 -3.64
C PRO A 243 38.81 6.99 -2.50
N THR A 244 39.78 7.90 -2.52
CA THR A 244 40.85 8.02 -1.51
C THR A 244 40.33 8.31 -0.09
N VAL A 245 39.09 8.81 0.06
CA VAL A 245 38.44 9.06 1.37
C VAL A 245 38.31 7.79 2.23
N LEU A 246 38.35 6.60 1.62
CA LEU A 246 38.30 5.32 2.33
C LEU A 246 39.66 4.78 2.78
N LEU A 247 40.76 5.46 2.43
CA LEU A 247 42.10 5.08 2.89
C LEU A 247 42.27 5.44 4.36
N ASP A 248 42.35 4.41 5.20
CA ASP A 248 42.56 4.52 6.64
C ASP A 248 43.96 3.98 6.98
N PRO A 249 44.95 4.86 7.28
CA PRO A 249 46.31 4.43 7.59
C PRO A 249 46.39 3.62 8.89
N THR A 250 45.33 3.62 9.72
CA THR A 250 45.29 2.82 10.94
C THR A 250 44.93 1.35 10.68
N GLY A 251 44.49 1.01 9.46
CA GLY A 251 44.10 -0.34 9.04
C GLY A 251 42.86 -0.88 9.75
N GLN A 252 41.97 0.00 10.22
CA GLN A 252 40.79 -0.38 11.02
C GLN A 252 39.49 -0.29 10.24
N THR A 253 39.53 0.26 9.03
CA THR A 253 38.38 0.36 8.14
C THR A 253 38.33 -0.86 7.23
N LEU A 254 37.27 -1.65 7.40
CA LEU A 254 36.91 -2.71 6.49
C LEU A 254 36.04 -2.13 5.37
N VAL A 255 36.40 -2.37 4.12
CA VAL A 255 35.62 -1.95 2.96
C VAL A 255 34.92 -3.16 2.36
N LEU A 256 33.59 -3.09 2.25
CA LEU A 256 32.78 -4.10 1.57
C LEU A 256 32.06 -3.44 0.40
N VAL A 257 32.44 -3.79 -0.82
CA VAL A 257 31.85 -3.27 -2.05
C VAL A 257 30.75 -4.20 -2.54
N VAL A 258 29.56 -3.70 -2.81
CA VAL A 258 28.43 -4.48 -3.33
C VAL A 258 28.18 -4.05 -4.77
N SER A 259 28.40 -4.95 -5.73
CA SER A 259 28.29 -4.64 -7.16
C SER A 259 27.89 -5.87 -7.99
N ASP A 260 27.30 -5.61 -9.15
CA ASP A 260 27.08 -6.57 -10.23
C ASP A 260 28.17 -6.55 -11.31
N GLY A 261 29.17 -5.65 -11.19
CA GLY A 261 30.33 -5.61 -12.07
C GLY A 261 30.09 -5.01 -13.45
N LEU A 262 28.94 -4.39 -13.70
CA LEU A 262 28.56 -3.96 -15.06
C LEU A 262 28.97 -2.54 -15.41
N GLY A 263 29.46 -1.76 -14.44
CA GLY A 263 30.04 -0.45 -14.71
C GLY A 263 31.18 -0.49 -15.73
N SER A 264 31.32 0.58 -16.51
CA SER A 264 32.44 0.76 -17.44
C SER A 264 33.79 0.67 -16.71
N ALA A 265 33.87 1.19 -15.48
CA ALA A 265 35.08 1.15 -14.65
C ALA A 265 35.52 -0.27 -14.26
N TRP A 266 34.59 -1.21 -14.11
CA TRP A 266 34.91 -2.63 -13.85
C TRP A 266 35.54 -3.27 -15.08
N ARG A 267 34.90 -3.13 -16.25
CA ARG A 267 35.37 -3.69 -17.52
C ARG A 267 36.72 -3.11 -17.97
N ARG A 268 36.92 -1.80 -17.80
CA ARG A 268 38.19 -1.12 -18.14
C ARG A 268 39.33 -1.43 -17.18
N GLY A 269 39.04 -1.99 -16.01
CA GLY A 269 40.03 -2.26 -14.97
C GLY A 269 40.31 -1.10 -14.02
N THR A 270 39.79 0.11 -14.25
CA THR A 270 40.05 1.27 -13.37
C THR A 270 39.51 1.06 -11.95
N MET A 271 38.40 0.33 -11.80
CA MET A 271 37.91 -0.05 -10.47
C MET A 271 38.83 -1.06 -9.77
N HIS A 272 39.52 -1.93 -10.51
CA HIS A 272 40.47 -2.90 -9.95
C HIS A 272 41.68 -2.20 -9.35
N ASP A 273 42.15 -1.12 -9.98
CA ASP A 273 43.25 -0.32 -9.47
C ASP A 273 42.88 0.43 -8.18
N VAL A 274 41.66 1.00 -8.10
CA VAL A 274 41.13 1.64 -6.88
C VAL A 274 40.96 0.63 -5.75
N LEU A 275 40.42 -0.54 -6.06
CA LEU A 275 40.27 -1.63 -5.11
C LEU A 275 41.63 -2.09 -4.58
N LEU A 276 42.64 -2.22 -5.45
CA LEU A 276 44.00 -2.57 -5.07
C LEU A 276 44.60 -1.51 -4.14
N GLU A 277 44.36 -0.22 -4.39
CA GLU A 277 44.78 0.87 -3.52
C GLU A 277 44.17 0.75 -2.12
N TRP A 278 42.84 0.52 -2.01
CA TRP A 278 42.19 0.27 -0.72
C TRP A 278 42.74 -0.98 -0.02
N ALA A 279 43.03 -2.03 -0.79
CA ALA A 279 43.58 -3.29 -0.31
C ALA A 279 45.00 -3.17 0.26
N THR A 280 45.71 -2.08 0.02
CA THR A 280 47.01 -1.78 0.67
C THR A 280 46.85 -1.31 2.12
N SER A 281 45.74 -0.64 2.43
CA SER A 281 45.51 0.03 3.71
C SER A 281 44.74 -0.84 4.72
N GLY A 282 43.85 -1.71 4.24
CA GLY A 282 42.99 -2.51 5.12
C GLY A 282 42.28 -3.66 4.40
N PRO A 283 41.38 -4.36 5.13
CA PRO A 283 40.65 -5.48 4.58
C PRO A 283 39.54 -5.01 3.62
N VAL A 284 39.59 -5.47 2.38
CA VAL A 284 38.64 -5.16 1.31
C VAL A 284 38.02 -6.45 0.80
N ALA A 285 36.72 -6.45 0.50
CA ALA A 285 36.04 -7.54 -0.18
C ALA A 285 34.99 -6.99 -1.14
N VAL A 286 34.74 -7.73 -2.23
CA VAL A 286 33.66 -7.45 -3.18
C VAL A 286 32.57 -8.50 -2.96
N LEU A 287 31.35 -8.07 -2.67
CA LEU A 287 30.17 -8.91 -2.64
C LEU A 287 29.50 -8.83 -4.01
N HIS A 288 29.61 -9.89 -4.80
CA HIS A 288 29.01 -9.94 -6.12
C HIS A 288 27.53 -10.28 -6.01
N THR A 289 26.68 -9.45 -6.60
CA THR A 289 25.23 -9.64 -6.56
C THR A 289 24.71 -10.67 -7.56
N LEU A 290 25.45 -10.92 -8.66
CA LEU A 290 25.14 -11.97 -9.63
C LEU A 290 25.59 -13.34 -9.12
N PRO A 291 24.89 -14.43 -9.48
CA PRO A 291 25.36 -15.78 -9.21
C PRO A 291 26.65 -16.10 -9.98
N PRO A 292 27.49 -17.04 -9.50
CA PRO A 292 28.77 -17.37 -10.12
C PRO A 292 28.71 -17.71 -11.61
N ALA A 293 27.63 -18.36 -12.05
CA ALA A 293 27.42 -18.72 -13.46
C ALA A 293 27.32 -17.51 -14.41
N LEU A 294 27.12 -16.29 -13.87
CA LEU A 294 27.01 -15.05 -14.64
C LEU A 294 28.21 -14.11 -14.43
N TRP A 295 29.25 -14.53 -13.71
CA TRP A 295 30.42 -13.68 -13.44
C TRP A 295 31.26 -13.40 -14.69
N ASP A 296 31.35 -14.38 -15.60
CA ASP A 296 32.18 -14.27 -16.81
C ASP A 296 31.73 -13.14 -17.74
N GLY A 297 30.43 -12.83 -17.75
CA GLY A 297 29.84 -11.70 -18.49
C GLY A 297 29.94 -10.35 -17.77
N SER A 298 30.39 -10.33 -16.51
CA SER A 298 30.57 -9.10 -15.73
C SER A 298 32.02 -8.61 -15.81
N GLY A 299 32.27 -7.37 -15.40
CA GLY A 299 33.63 -6.88 -15.19
C GLY A 299 34.28 -7.38 -13.89
N ILE A 300 33.65 -8.29 -13.14
CA ILE A 300 34.17 -8.90 -11.91
C ILE A 300 34.35 -10.40 -12.17
N GLN A 301 35.58 -10.79 -12.50
CA GLN A 301 35.96 -12.20 -12.64
C GLN A 301 36.78 -12.64 -11.42
N ALA A 302 36.67 -13.90 -11.01
CA ALA A 302 37.39 -14.39 -9.84
C ALA A 302 37.80 -15.85 -9.96
N ASP A 303 39.07 -16.12 -9.64
CA ASP A 303 39.66 -17.46 -9.64
C ASP A 303 39.85 -17.93 -8.20
N ARG A 304 39.79 -19.24 -7.95
CA ARG A 304 39.94 -19.76 -6.58
C ARG A 304 41.39 -19.94 -6.18
N TRP A 305 41.79 -19.27 -5.11
CA TRP A 305 43.13 -19.34 -4.53
C TRP A 305 43.09 -19.68 -3.04
N GLN A 306 44.17 -20.22 -2.51
CA GLN A 306 44.35 -20.37 -1.07
C GLN A 306 45.00 -19.11 -0.53
N ALA A 307 44.34 -18.46 0.43
CA ALA A 307 44.82 -17.26 1.09
C ALA A 307 45.09 -17.54 2.58
N THR A 308 46.23 -17.05 3.08
CA THR A 308 46.60 -17.11 4.49
C THR A 308 46.96 -15.73 4.99
N THR A 309 46.39 -15.31 6.13
CA THR A 309 46.76 -14.02 6.76
C THR A 309 47.66 -14.22 7.97
N ARG A 310 48.63 -13.33 8.16
CA ARG A 310 49.54 -13.33 9.31
C ARG A 310 49.07 -12.40 10.44
N ARG A 311 48.08 -11.54 10.18
CA ARG A 311 47.56 -10.57 11.16
C ARG A 311 46.04 -10.47 11.10
N PRO A 312 45.32 -10.38 12.23
CA PRO A 312 43.88 -10.17 12.21
C PRO A 312 43.54 -8.84 11.53
N GLY A 313 42.60 -8.86 10.59
CA GLY A 313 42.15 -7.65 9.87
C GLY A 313 43.25 -6.99 9.04
N GLY A 314 44.29 -7.74 8.66
CA GLY A 314 45.36 -7.20 7.82
C GLY A 314 44.90 -6.78 6.44
N ALA A 315 45.62 -5.81 5.87
CA ALA A 315 45.49 -5.43 4.48
C ALA A 315 45.62 -6.65 3.56
N ASN A 316 44.78 -6.69 2.53
CA ASN A 316 44.71 -7.78 1.57
C ASN A 316 46.06 -8.08 0.89
N THR A 317 46.84 -7.05 0.59
CA THR A 317 48.18 -7.22 -0.02
C THR A 317 49.21 -7.84 0.92
N SER A 318 48.89 -8.00 2.21
CA SER A 318 49.74 -8.71 3.18
C SER A 318 49.39 -10.19 3.33
N TRP A 319 48.45 -10.71 2.53
CA TRP A 319 48.11 -12.13 2.51
C TRP A 319 49.13 -12.93 1.71
N GLU A 320 49.35 -14.15 2.15
CA GLU A 320 50.11 -15.15 1.41
C GLU A 320 49.13 -15.94 0.55
N ILE A 321 49.31 -15.86 -0.78
CA ILE A 321 48.39 -16.44 -1.77
C ILE A 321 49.14 -17.52 -2.53
N THR A 322 48.53 -18.70 -2.58
CA THR A 322 49.09 -19.91 -3.21
C THR A 322 48.03 -20.61 -4.04
N ASP A 323 48.46 -21.29 -5.10
CA ASP A 323 47.58 -22.13 -5.91
C ASP A 323 47.05 -23.31 -5.07
N ARG A 324 45.86 -23.82 -5.40
CA ARG A 324 45.23 -24.94 -4.67
C ARG A 324 45.97 -26.27 -4.83
N VAL A 325 46.61 -26.46 -5.98
CA VAL A 325 47.11 -27.75 -6.46
C VAL A 325 48.60 -27.66 -6.76
N LEU A 326 49.04 -26.54 -7.34
CA LEU A 326 50.42 -26.36 -7.75
C LEU A 326 51.32 -25.88 -6.59
N PRO A 327 52.57 -26.37 -6.50
CA PRO A 327 53.53 -25.89 -5.51
C PRO A 327 53.80 -24.40 -5.62
N ALA A 328 54.19 -23.78 -4.49
CA ALA A 328 54.59 -22.37 -4.44
C ALA A 328 55.73 -22.08 -5.44
N GLY A 329 55.57 -21.00 -6.22
CA GLY A 329 56.53 -20.57 -7.25
C GLY A 329 56.34 -21.19 -8.65
N VAL A 330 55.35 -22.07 -8.82
CA VAL A 330 54.98 -22.63 -10.15
C VAL A 330 53.83 -21.83 -10.79
N ALA A 331 52.87 -21.38 -9.98
CA ALA A 331 51.78 -20.52 -10.40
C ALA A 331 51.74 -19.28 -9.49
N ASP A 332 52.25 -18.16 -10.01
CA ASP A 332 52.26 -16.89 -9.28
C ASP A 332 50.90 -16.18 -9.41
N PHE A 333 50.42 -15.65 -8.30
CA PHE A 333 49.18 -14.88 -8.27
C PHE A 333 49.35 -13.54 -9.00
N SER A 334 48.69 -13.39 -10.16
CA SER A 334 48.71 -12.18 -11.00
C SER A 334 47.43 -11.32 -10.87
N GLY A 335 46.49 -11.74 -10.02
CA GLY A 335 45.23 -11.05 -9.78
C GLY A 335 45.34 -9.88 -8.79
N VAL A 336 44.18 -9.41 -8.34
CA VAL A 336 44.05 -8.43 -7.24
C VAL A 336 43.66 -9.22 -5.99
N PRO A 337 44.37 -9.08 -4.85
CA PRO A 337 44.20 -9.95 -3.67
C PRO A 337 42.91 -9.68 -2.90
N ILE A 338 41.77 -9.55 -3.59
CA ILE A 338 40.48 -9.13 -3.05
C ILE A 338 39.50 -10.27 -3.26
N PRO A 339 38.91 -10.80 -2.19
CA PRO A 339 37.96 -11.88 -2.32
C PRO A 339 36.66 -11.36 -2.93
N VAL A 340 36.17 -12.10 -3.92
CA VAL A 340 34.85 -11.95 -4.50
C VAL A 340 33.92 -12.95 -3.81
N LEU A 341 32.95 -12.42 -3.08
CA LEU A 341 32.09 -13.15 -2.17
C LEU A 341 30.68 -13.21 -2.73
N GLU A 342 30.02 -14.34 -2.53
CA GLU A 342 28.58 -14.45 -2.75
C GLU A 342 27.83 -13.93 -1.50
N PRO A 343 26.58 -13.44 -1.64
CA PRO A 343 25.69 -13.10 -0.52
C PRO A 343 25.15 -14.36 0.19
N ALA A 344 26.04 -15.31 0.46
CA ALA A 344 25.78 -16.62 1.05
C ALA A 344 26.58 -16.80 2.36
N ALA A 345 26.03 -17.60 3.27
CA ALA A 345 26.62 -17.75 4.60
C ALA A 345 28.00 -18.44 4.59
N ASP A 346 28.26 -19.37 3.67
CA ASP A 346 29.52 -20.11 3.63
C ASP A 346 30.67 -19.24 3.11
N SER A 347 30.46 -18.52 1.98
CA SER A 347 31.43 -17.55 1.45
C SER A 347 31.81 -16.47 2.48
N LEU A 348 30.82 -15.93 3.19
CA LEU A 348 31.05 -14.94 4.26
C LEU A 348 31.73 -15.53 5.51
N ARG A 349 31.50 -16.82 5.81
CA ARG A 349 32.13 -17.50 6.95
C ARG A 349 33.62 -17.63 6.70
N ASP A 350 33.99 -18.17 5.55
CA ASP A 350 35.37 -18.43 5.14
C ASP A 350 36.20 -17.15 5.17
N TRP A 351 35.67 -16.07 4.60
CA TRP A 351 36.28 -14.75 4.66
C TRP A 351 36.41 -14.21 6.10
N SER A 352 35.37 -14.34 6.92
CA SER A 352 35.42 -13.87 8.32
C SER A 352 36.44 -14.64 9.17
N LEU A 353 36.61 -15.94 8.90
CA LEU A 353 37.58 -16.80 9.58
C LEU A 353 38.99 -16.38 9.21
N LEU A 354 39.26 -16.18 7.92
CA LEU A 354 40.53 -15.65 7.43
C LEU A 354 40.87 -14.35 8.16
N LEU A 355 39.97 -13.37 8.19
CA LEU A 355 40.24 -12.07 8.82
C LEU A 355 40.47 -12.12 10.33
N THR A 356 39.99 -13.15 11.03
CA THR A 356 40.00 -13.20 12.50
C THR A 356 41.00 -14.18 13.08
N SER A 357 41.48 -15.13 12.28
CA SER A 357 42.33 -16.24 12.73
C SER A 357 43.67 -16.23 11.98
N PRO A 358 44.70 -15.55 12.52
CA PRO A 358 46.04 -15.56 11.93
C PRO A 358 46.56 -16.98 11.76
N GLY A 359 47.22 -17.25 10.63
CA GLY A 359 47.74 -18.57 10.28
C GLY A 359 46.70 -19.56 9.77
N THR A 360 45.43 -19.16 9.67
CA THR A 360 44.40 -19.98 9.01
C THR A 360 44.48 -19.78 7.49
N THR A 361 44.57 -20.88 6.75
CA THR A 361 44.50 -20.91 5.29
C THR A 361 43.07 -21.21 4.86
N VAL A 362 42.53 -20.41 3.94
CA VAL A 362 41.16 -20.53 3.44
C VAL A 362 41.16 -20.43 1.92
N GLU A 363 40.34 -21.25 1.26
CA GLU A 363 40.11 -21.16 -0.19
C GLU A 363 39.07 -20.08 -0.47
N LEU A 364 39.42 -19.07 -1.26
CA LEU A 364 38.53 -17.96 -1.61
C LEU A 364 38.64 -17.62 -3.11
N PRO A 365 37.54 -17.19 -3.77
CA PRO A 365 37.63 -16.60 -5.10
C PRO A 365 38.30 -15.24 -4.98
N LEU A 366 39.46 -15.04 -5.59
CA LEU A 366 40.16 -13.76 -5.63
C LEU A 366 39.98 -13.09 -7.00
N LEU A 367 39.80 -11.78 -6.97
CA LEU A 367 39.51 -10.94 -8.13
C LEU A 367 40.61 -11.07 -9.19
N ALA A 368 40.25 -11.55 -10.38
CA ALA A 368 41.13 -11.59 -11.53
C ALA A 368 41.26 -10.19 -12.15
N ARG A 369 42.40 -9.88 -12.78
CA ARG A 369 42.49 -8.66 -13.58
C ARG A 369 41.73 -8.88 -14.90
N PRO A 370 40.91 -7.93 -15.36
CA PRO A 370 40.21 -8.07 -16.63
C PRO A 370 41.24 -8.22 -17.74
N GLN A 371 41.05 -9.25 -18.57
CA GLN A 371 41.82 -9.39 -19.80
C GLN A 371 41.44 -8.21 -20.69
N ARG A 372 42.42 -7.38 -21.07
CA ARG A 372 42.22 -6.26 -22.01
C ARG A 372 41.79 -6.84 -23.36
N HIS A 373 40.53 -7.19 -23.51
CA HIS A 373 39.95 -7.52 -24.80
C HIS A 373 40.08 -6.27 -25.69
N ALA A 374 40.41 -6.51 -26.95
CA ALA A 374 40.54 -5.48 -27.98
C ALA A 374 39.33 -4.52 -27.94
N PRO A 375 39.52 -3.24 -28.28
CA PRO A 375 38.43 -2.27 -28.31
C PRO A 375 37.29 -2.88 -29.12
N ILE A 376 36.15 -3.09 -28.47
CA ILE A 376 34.91 -3.46 -29.15
C ILE A 376 34.66 -2.30 -30.11
N ALA A 377 34.92 -2.51 -31.40
CA ALA A 377 34.46 -1.59 -32.44
C ALA A 377 32.98 -1.33 -32.15
N PRO A 378 32.48 -0.09 -32.16
CA PRO A 378 31.10 0.21 -31.80
C PRO A 378 30.18 -0.62 -32.69
N GLY A 379 29.76 -1.77 -32.17
CA GLY A 379 29.06 -2.79 -32.90
C GLY A 379 27.72 -2.20 -33.25
N ARG A 380 27.57 -1.87 -34.53
CA ARG A 380 26.34 -1.62 -35.27
C ARG A 380 25.13 -2.12 -34.49
N GLU A 381 24.41 -1.22 -33.83
CA GLU A 381 23.19 -1.44 -33.04
C GLU A 381 22.68 -2.89 -32.96
N VAL A 382 23.42 -3.79 -32.29
CA VAL A 382 22.93 -5.16 -32.03
C VAL A 382 22.02 -5.10 -30.80
N ARG A 383 20.99 -4.27 -30.89
CA ARG A 383 19.88 -4.17 -29.95
C ARG A 383 18.70 -4.83 -30.64
N GLY A 384 18.58 -6.13 -30.46
CA GLY A 384 17.55 -6.90 -31.12
C GLY A 384 17.03 -8.01 -30.23
N ILE A 385 15.72 -8.23 -30.31
CA ILE A 385 15.07 -9.37 -29.69
C ILE A 385 15.69 -10.72 -30.11
N GLN A 386 16.27 -10.77 -31.32
CA GLN A 386 16.98 -11.94 -31.83
C GLN A 386 18.27 -12.21 -31.05
N HIS A 387 19.10 -11.18 -30.80
CA HIS A 387 20.32 -11.31 -29.97
C HIS A 387 20.00 -11.75 -28.54
N PHE A 388 18.94 -11.16 -27.95
CA PHE A 388 18.48 -11.59 -26.64
C PHE A 388 17.99 -13.04 -26.64
N ARG A 389 17.24 -13.46 -27.67
CA ARG A 389 16.77 -14.84 -27.81
C ARG A 389 17.91 -15.84 -27.91
N ASP A 390 18.94 -15.50 -28.67
CA ASP A 390 20.04 -16.42 -28.98
C ASP A 390 20.99 -16.60 -27.78
N ALA A 391 21.05 -15.62 -26.88
CA ALA A 391 21.98 -15.66 -25.76
C ALA A 391 21.32 -15.78 -24.36
N ALA A 392 20.02 -15.50 -24.20
CA ALA A 392 19.29 -15.70 -22.93
C ALA A 392 18.83 -17.13 -22.69
N SER A 393 18.77 -17.52 -21.41
CA SER A 393 18.15 -18.79 -21.05
C SER A 393 16.69 -18.86 -21.52
N PRO A 394 16.18 -20.03 -21.94
CA PRO A 394 14.79 -20.17 -22.38
C PRO A 394 13.78 -19.66 -21.33
N GLU A 395 14.08 -19.87 -20.05
CA GLU A 395 13.26 -19.38 -18.95
C GLU A 395 13.34 -17.86 -18.77
N ALA A 396 14.50 -17.23 -18.99
CA ALA A 396 14.62 -15.77 -18.99
C ALA A 396 13.86 -15.15 -20.19
N TYR A 397 13.93 -15.77 -21.37
CA TYR A 397 13.17 -15.35 -22.54
C TYR A 397 11.65 -15.43 -22.30
N ARG A 398 11.18 -16.53 -21.71
CA ARG A 398 9.78 -16.68 -21.29
C ARG A 398 9.39 -15.68 -20.20
N LEU A 399 10.26 -15.40 -19.23
CA LEU A 399 10.03 -14.39 -18.20
C LEU A 399 9.91 -12.99 -18.80
N ALA A 400 10.74 -12.65 -19.80
CA ALA A 400 10.65 -11.39 -20.52
C ALA A 400 9.27 -11.18 -21.15
N ALA A 401 8.65 -12.23 -21.69
CA ALA A 401 7.28 -12.17 -22.22
C ALA A 401 6.23 -11.87 -21.13
N HIS A 402 6.34 -12.49 -19.96
CA HIS A 402 5.46 -12.19 -18.83
C HIS A 402 5.65 -10.75 -18.31
N LEU A 403 6.87 -10.22 -18.37
CA LEU A 403 7.16 -8.82 -18.02
C LEU A 403 6.62 -7.86 -19.07
N ALA A 404 6.82 -8.14 -20.36
CA ALA A 404 6.33 -7.32 -21.47
C ALA A 404 4.80 -7.24 -21.50
N ALA A 405 4.09 -8.27 -21.05
CA ALA A 405 2.63 -8.26 -20.93
C ALA A 405 2.09 -7.24 -19.92
N VAL A 406 2.92 -6.79 -18.98
CA VAL A 406 2.52 -5.96 -17.84
C VAL A 406 3.31 -4.64 -17.80
N SER A 407 4.11 -4.34 -18.83
CA SER A 407 4.89 -3.12 -18.91
C SER A 407 4.04 -1.93 -19.40
N PRO A 408 4.37 -0.68 -19.03
CA PRO A 408 5.55 -0.24 -18.26
C PRO A 408 5.48 -0.61 -16.76
N LEU A 409 6.63 -0.98 -16.17
CA LEU A 409 6.67 -1.55 -14.81
C LEU A 409 7.94 -1.19 -14.02
N SER A 410 7.87 -1.21 -12.69
CA SER A 410 8.99 -0.95 -11.77
C SER A 410 9.64 -2.26 -11.29
N VAL A 411 10.84 -2.18 -10.69
CA VAL A 411 11.57 -3.36 -10.17
C VAL A 411 10.73 -4.19 -9.18
N PRO A 412 9.99 -3.61 -8.21
CA PRO A 412 9.13 -4.40 -7.35
C PRO A 412 8.02 -5.14 -8.10
N VAL A 413 7.47 -4.55 -9.16
CA VAL A 413 6.47 -5.22 -10.03
C VAL A 413 7.13 -6.34 -10.83
N MET A 414 8.37 -6.18 -11.29
CA MET A 414 9.13 -7.29 -11.91
C MET A 414 9.24 -8.49 -10.98
N ARG A 415 9.54 -8.25 -9.70
CA ARG A 415 9.63 -9.31 -8.67
C ARG A 415 8.28 -9.96 -8.39
N LEU A 416 7.20 -9.19 -8.46
CA LEU A 416 5.84 -9.72 -8.35
C LEU A 416 5.52 -10.66 -9.52
N VAL A 417 5.84 -10.25 -10.75
CA VAL A 417 5.70 -11.10 -11.95
C VAL A 417 6.56 -12.37 -11.82
N GLN A 418 7.83 -12.21 -11.43
CA GLN A 418 8.76 -13.33 -11.15
C GLN A 418 8.20 -14.32 -10.11
N SER A 419 7.45 -13.85 -9.11
CA SER A 419 6.83 -14.71 -8.10
C SER A 419 5.53 -15.37 -8.56
N ALA A 420 4.88 -14.83 -9.61
CA ALA A 420 3.57 -15.25 -10.10
C ALA A 420 3.63 -16.22 -11.29
N VAL A 421 4.78 -16.32 -11.96
CA VAL A 421 4.97 -17.29 -13.06
C VAL A 421 4.86 -18.73 -12.56
N PRO A 422 4.43 -19.68 -13.42
CA PRO A 422 4.12 -21.06 -12.99
C PRO A 422 5.36 -21.91 -12.63
N TRP A 423 6.58 -21.41 -12.86
CA TRP A 423 7.83 -22.08 -12.50
C TRP A 423 8.60 -21.29 -11.45
N ARG A 424 9.61 -21.91 -10.83
CA ARG A 424 10.51 -21.20 -9.93
C ARG A 424 11.52 -20.40 -10.74
N ALA A 425 11.29 -19.10 -10.89
CA ALA A 425 12.23 -18.19 -11.53
C ALA A 425 13.27 -17.67 -10.50
N PRO A 426 14.55 -18.09 -10.53
CA PRO A 426 15.61 -17.48 -9.72
C PRO A 426 15.83 -16.02 -10.12
N VAL A 427 16.43 -15.23 -9.22
CA VAL A 427 16.73 -13.81 -9.49
C VAL A 427 17.72 -13.66 -10.66
N ALA A 428 18.51 -14.69 -10.94
CA ALA A 428 19.39 -14.78 -12.11
C ALA A 428 18.65 -14.54 -13.44
N GLN A 429 17.48 -15.19 -13.63
CA GLN A 429 16.69 -15.04 -14.86
C GLN A 429 16.15 -13.62 -15.01
N LEU A 430 15.73 -12.99 -13.90
CA LEU A 430 15.30 -11.58 -13.94
C LEU A 430 16.48 -10.65 -14.24
N ALA A 431 17.68 -10.96 -13.74
CA ALA A 431 18.89 -10.24 -14.09
C ALA A 431 19.20 -10.40 -15.58
N GLU A 432 19.18 -11.61 -16.15
CA GLU A 432 19.38 -11.83 -17.59
C GLU A 432 18.46 -10.96 -18.45
N VAL A 433 17.16 -10.86 -18.12
CA VAL A 433 16.21 -9.99 -18.86
C VAL A 433 16.61 -8.52 -18.78
N PHE A 434 16.96 -8.04 -17.57
CA PHE A 434 17.32 -6.64 -17.36
C PHE A 434 18.68 -6.29 -18.01
N LEU A 435 19.60 -7.26 -18.04
CA LEU A 435 20.94 -7.13 -18.62
C LEU A 435 20.97 -7.33 -20.13
N GLY A 436 19.99 -8.04 -20.69
CA GLY A 436 19.85 -8.31 -22.11
C GLY A 436 19.48 -7.08 -22.96
N GLY A 437 19.39 -5.89 -22.37
CA GLY A 437 19.23 -4.63 -23.09
C GLY A 437 17.85 -4.39 -23.72
N LEU A 438 16.88 -5.28 -23.50
CA LEU A 438 15.51 -5.14 -24.02
C LEU A 438 14.68 -4.09 -23.30
N MET A 439 15.03 -3.80 -22.04
CA MET A 439 14.31 -2.86 -21.19
C MET A 439 15.02 -1.49 -21.20
N HIS A 440 14.25 -0.43 -21.36
CA HIS A 440 14.75 0.94 -21.27
C HIS A 440 14.01 1.72 -20.18
N PRO A 441 14.64 2.72 -19.55
CA PRO A 441 13.94 3.62 -18.63
C PRO A 441 12.72 4.25 -19.32
N PHE A 442 11.64 4.40 -18.58
CA PHE A 442 10.38 5.00 -19.01
C PHE A 442 10.00 6.14 -18.06
N PRO A 443 9.44 7.27 -18.55
CA PRO A 443 9.03 8.38 -17.70
C PRO A 443 8.09 7.93 -16.58
N ALA A 444 8.31 8.45 -15.39
CA ALA A 444 7.41 8.22 -14.26
C ALA A 444 6.03 8.87 -14.49
N PRO A 445 4.93 8.27 -14.01
CA PRO A 445 3.60 8.85 -14.09
C PRO A 445 3.42 10.11 -13.24
N VAL A 446 4.33 10.35 -12.29
CA VAL A 446 4.24 11.41 -11.31
C VAL A 446 5.44 12.37 -11.41
N PRO A 447 5.23 13.69 -11.27
CA PRO A 447 6.33 14.66 -11.22
C PRO A 447 7.20 14.48 -9.98
N GLY A 448 8.52 14.33 -10.16
CA GLY A 448 9.52 14.36 -9.07
C GLY A 448 10.55 13.21 -9.13
N PRO A 449 11.66 13.30 -8.37
CA PRO A 449 12.65 12.24 -8.30
C PRO A 449 12.06 11.04 -7.55
N LEU A 450 11.64 10.01 -8.29
CA LEU A 450 11.24 8.74 -7.68
C LEU A 450 12.43 8.12 -6.94
N PRO A 451 12.20 7.45 -5.79
CA PRO A 451 13.21 6.56 -5.20
C PRO A 451 13.78 5.64 -6.27
N ALA A 452 15.09 5.40 -6.25
CA ALA A 452 15.78 4.70 -7.33
C ALA A 452 15.10 3.39 -7.75
N LYS A 453 14.60 2.59 -6.80
CA LYS A 453 13.90 1.33 -7.03
C LYS A 453 12.52 1.45 -7.70
N HIS A 454 11.93 2.64 -7.74
CA HIS A 454 10.63 2.92 -8.37
C HIS A 454 10.79 3.48 -9.79
N ARG A 455 12.01 3.60 -10.30
CA ARG A 455 12.22 3.89 -11.73
C ARG A 455 11.45 2.87 -12.57
N ILE A 456 10.79 3.38 -13.58
CA ILE A 456 9.91 2.61 -14.46
C ILE A 456 10.71 2.22 -15.69
N PHE A 457 10.45 1.01 -16.17
CA PHE A 457 11.07 0.45 -17.34
C PHE A 457 9.99 -0.05 -18.29
N ASP A 458 10.26 0.08 -19.58
CA ASP A 458 9.41 -0.46 -20.63
C ASP A 458 10.25 -1.16 -21.70
N PHE A 459 9.58 -1.92 -22.57
CA PHE A 459 10.14 -2.55 -23.75
C PHE A 459 9.80 -1.73 -24.99
N THR A 460 10.59 -1.85 -26.06
CA THR A 460 10.18 -1.30 -27.37
C THR A 460 8.94 -2.05 -27.88
N GLU A 461 8.06 -1.39 -28.65
CA GLU A 461 6.83 -2.03 -29.15
C GLU A 461 7.11 -3.25 -30.05
N GLU A 462 8.22 -3.22 -30.81
CA GLU A 462 8.73 -4.35 -31.58
C GLU A 462 9.08 -5.55 -30.68
N SER A 463 9.82 -5.28 -29.59
CA SER A 463 10.19 -6.31 -28.61
C SER A 463 8.97 -6.87 -27.88
N LYS A 464 8.00 -6.03 -27.51
CA LYS A 464 6.75 -6.48 -26.88
C LYS A 464 5.99 -7.44 -27.78
N THR A 465 5.83 -7.09 -29.05
CA THR A 465 5.04 -7.89 -30.00
C THR A 465 5.63 -9.28 -30.14
N ALA A 466 6.94 -9.37 -30.39
CA ALA A 466 7.61 -10.66 -30.55
C ALA A 466 7.72 -11.46 -29.22
N LEU A 467 7.89 -10.81 -28.06
CA LEU A 467 7.85 -11.50 -26.77
C LEU A 467 6.46 -12.05 -26.43
N LEU A 468 5.40 -11.29 -26.72
CA LEU A 468 4.02 -11.72 -26.46
C LEU A 468 3.60 -12.91 -27.34
N ASP A 469 4.20 -13.04 -28.53
CA ASP A 469 3.97 -14.17 -29.44
C ASP A 469 4.74 -15.44 -29.00
N ALA A 470 5.74 -15.30 -28.13
CA ALA A 470 6.55 -16.42 -27.64
C ALA A 470 5.83 -17.28 -26.58
N VAL A 471 4.77 -16.78 -25.95
CA VAL A 471 4.08 -17.45 -24.83
C VAL A 471 2.57 -17.52 -25.05
N PRO A 472 1.90 -18.64 -24.73
CA PRO A 472 0.44 -18.76 -24.87
C PRO A 472 -0.33 -17.70 -24.07
N SER A 473 -1.33 -17.06 -24.67
CA SER A 473 -2.11 -16.00 -24.01
C SER A 473 -2.85 -16.48 -22.75
N SER A 474 -3.23 -17.76 -22.70
CA SER A 474 -3.85 -18.36 -21.50
C SER A 474 -2.89 -18.44 -20.31
N GLU A 475 -1.59 -18.50 -20.56
CA GLU A 475 -0.56 -18.44 -19.55
C GLU A 475 -0.36 -17.00 -19.06
N LEU A 476 -0.23 -16.05 -19.97
CA LEU A 476 -0.15 -14.62 -19.63
C LEU A 476 -1.36 -14.16 -18.80
N MET A 477 -2.57 -14.60 -19.18
CA MET A 477 -3.80 -14.36 -18.41
C MET A 477 -3.77 -14.95 -17.00
N ARG A 478 -3.22 -16.16 -16.84
CA ARG A 478 -3.09 -16.80 -15.52
C ARG A 478 -2.13 -16.03 -14.63
N THR A 479 -0.97 -15.62 -15.15
CA THR A 479 0.00 -14.78 -14.44
C THR A 479 -0.62 -13.43 -14.05
N GLY A 480 -1.31 -12.76 -14.97
CA GLY A 480 -2.02 -11.50 -14.69
C GLY A 480 -3.07 -11.63 -13.58
N ARG A 481 -3.89 -12.70 -13.60
CA ARG A 481 -4.88 -12.97 -12.54
C ARG A 481 -4.25 -13.36 -11.20
N ALA A 482 -3.08 -14.00 -11.21
CA ALA A 482 -2.34 -14.34 -10.00
C ALA A 482 -1.76 -13.07 -9.35
N ILE A 483 -1.21 -12.16 -10.16
CA ILE A 483 -0.75 -10.83 -9.73
C ILE A 483 -1.92 -10.03 -9.15
N GLY A 484 -3.04 -9.93 -9.86
CA GLY A 484 -4.24 -9.21 -9.38
C GLY A 484 -4.71 -9.73 -8.01
N ARG A 485 -4.89 -11.05 -7.87
CA ARG A 485 -5.27 -11.68 -6.58
C ARG A 485 -4.24 -11.43 -5.47
N ARG A 486 -2.95 -11.43 -5.79
CA ARG A 486 -1.89 -11.16 -4.82
C ARG A 486 -1.92 -9.70 -4.35
N LEU A 487 -2.14 -8.75 -5.25
CA LEU A 487 -2.31 -7.33 -4.91
C LEU A 487 -3.55 -7.10 -4.05
N GLU A 488 -4.68 -7.73 -4.38
CA GLU A 488 -5.92 -7.69 -3.58
C GLU A 488 -5.74 -8.24 -2.16
N GLN A 489 -5.04 -9.37 -2.00
CA GLN A 489 -4.75 -9.96 -0.68
C GLN A 489 -3.83 -9.09 0.19
N LEU A 490 -3.00 -8.28 -0.45
CA LEU A 490 -2.02 -7.42 0.19
C LEU A 490 -2.57 -6.02 0.48
N ALA A 491 -3.72 -5.66 -0.12
CA ALA A 491 -4.44 -4.43 0.17
C ALA A 491 -4.78 -4.34 1.68
N GLY A 492 -4.24 -3.32 2.33
CA GLY A 492 -4.50 -3.01 3.74
C GLY A 492 -3.76 -3.86 4.77
N ARG A 493 -2.76 -4.69 4.41
CA ARG A 493 -2.16 -5.67 5.34
C ARG A 493 -0.65 -5.60 5.58
N SER A 494 0.13 -4.71 4.95
CA SER A 494 1.60 -4.74 5.14
C SER A 494 2.32 -3.43 4.80
N PRO A 495 3.46 -3.11 5.47
CA PRO A 495 4.36 -2.05 5.05
C PRO A 495 5.23 -2.52 3.88
N ASP A 496 5.09 -1.92 2.69
CA ASP A 496 6.19 -1.38 1.86
C ASP A 496 5.73 -1.06 0.41
N PHE A 497 6.29 0.02 -0.17
CA PHE A 497 6.18 0.66 -1.51
C PHE A 497 4.80 0.94 -2.17
N PRO A 498 4.54 2.15 -2.72
CA PRO A 498 3.30 2.46 -3.43
C PRO A 498 3.27 1.89 -4.86
N VAL A 499 2.31 1.03 -5.16
CA VAL A 499 1.77 0.72 -6.49
C VAL A 499 0.50 1.53 -6.64
N TRP A 500 0.33 2.28 -7.73
CA TRP A 500 -0.92 2.95 -8.00
C TRP A 500 -1.89 1.97 -8.67
N LEU A 501 -2.89 1.52 -7.91
CA LEU A 501 -4.01 0.80 -8.46
C LEU A 501 -5.02 1.83 -8.92
N THR A 502 -5.25 1.96 -10.23
CA THR A 502 -6.32 2.83 -10.76
C THR A 502 -7.62 2.51 -10.03
N HIS A 503 -8.09 3.47 -9.24
CA HIS A 503 -9.23 3.33 -8.35
C HIS A 503 -10.02 4.64 -8.43
N PRO A 504 -11.33 4.58 -8.69
CA PRO A 504 -12.19 5.74 -8.93
C PRO A 504 -12.27 6.72 -7.74
N GLU A 505 -12.02 6.23 -6.52
CA GLU A 505 -11.91 7.03 -5.29
C GLU A 505 -10.44 7.25 -4.83
N GLY A 506 -9.47 7.03 -5.72
CA GLY A 506 -8.06 7.24 -5.45
C GLY A 506 -7.71 8.72 -5.33
N ALA A 507 -6.94 9.09 -4.29
CA ALA A 507 -6.51 10.47 -4.06
C ALA A 507 -5.35 10.91 -4.98
N ASP A 508 -4.64 9.95 -5.59
CA ASP A 508 -3.55 10.22 -6.53
C ASP A 508 -4.06 10.06 -7.97
N THR A 509 -3.44 10.70 -8.95
CA THR A 509 -3.73 10.48 -10.38
C THR A 509 -2.56 9.80 -11.09
N VAL A 510 -2.86 8.94 -12.07
CA VAL A 510 -1.89 8.33 -12.98
C VAL A 510 -2.30 8.61 -14.43
N PRO A 511 -1.36 8.94 -15.34
CA PRO A 511 -1.66 9.13 -16.76
C PRO A 511 -2.28 7.86 -17.38
N ALA A 512 -3.23 7.99 -18.32
CA ALA A 512 -3.92 6.84 -18.94
C ALA A 512 -3.01 5.77 -19.56
N ALA A 513 -1.77 6.13 -19.91
CA ALA A 513 -0.73 5.20 -20.36
C ALA A 513 -0.36 4.14 -19.29
N PHE A 514 -0.63 4.41 -18.02
CA PHE A 514 -0.42 3.49 -16.90
C PHE A 514 -1.71 2.72 -16.61
N HIS A 515 -1.78 1.54 -17.18
CA HIS A 515 -2.97 0.71 -17.16
C HIS A 515 -3.09 -0.13 -15.87
N SER A 516 -4.32 -0.37 -15.39
CA SER A 516 -4.59 -1.40 -14.36
C SER A 516 -4.03 -2.77 -14.78
N PHE A 517 -3.61 -3.62 -13.85
CA PHE A 517 -3.22 -5.01 -14.18
C PHE A 517 -4.38 -5.79 -14.84
N THR A 518 -5.63 -5.37 -14.62
CA THR A 518 -6.85 -5.84 -15.32
C THR A 518 -7.02 -5.31 -16.75
N ALA A 519 -6.26 -4.30 -17.16
CA ALA A 519 -6.22 -3.81 -18.53
C ALA A 519 -5.22 -4.58 -19.41
N VAL A 520 -4.35 -5.41 -18.84
CA VAL A 520 -3.64 -6.47 -19.57
C VAL A 520 -4.64 -7.46 -20.19
N GLU A 521 -5.73 -7.77 -19.46
CA GLU A 521 -6.87 -8.53 -19.97
C GLU A 521 -7.59 -7.75 -21.08
N ARG A 522 -7.77 -6.42 -20.97
CA ARG A 522 -8.36 -5.59 -22.04
C ARG A 522 -7.50 -5.49 -23.30
N ARG A 523 -6.17 -5.34 -23.19
CA ARG A 523 -5.25 -5.23 -24.35
C ARG A 523 -5.11 -6.57 -25.07
N LEU A 524 -5.07 -7.67 -24.32
CA LEU A 524 -5.10 -9.02 -24.90
C LEU A 524 -6.49 -9.33 -25.49
N LEU A 525 -7.61 -8.95 -24.86
CA LEU A 525 -8.97 -9.13 -25.39
C LEU A 525 -9.28 -8.24 -26.60
N ALA A 526 -8.79 -7.01 -26.65
CA ALA A 526 -8.92 -6.10 -27.80
C ALA A 526 -8.16 -6.64 -29.04
N ARG A 527 -7.01 -7.29 -28.83
CA ARG A 527 -6.26 -8.00 -29.88
C ARG A 527 -7.00 -9.24 -30.42
N PHE A 528 -7.97 -9.77 -29.67
CA PHE A 528 -8.89 -10.82 -30.12
C PHE A 528 -10.24 -10.28 -30.65
N GLY A 529 -10.35 -8.96 -30.91
CA GLY A 529 -11.52 -8.37 -31.57
C GLY A 529 -12.72 -8.10 -30.66
N VAL A 530 -12.55 -8.17 -29.33
CA VAL A 530 -13.63 -7.83 -28.37
C VAL A 530 -13.62 -6.32 -28.12
N ALA A 531 -14.41 -5.56 -28.88
CA ALA A 531 -14.61 -4.14 -28.65
C ALA A 531 -15.57 -3.92 -27.46
N MET A 532 -15.10 -3.22 -26.42
CA MET A 532 -15.96 -2.73 -25.33
C MET A 532 -15.93 -1.21 -25.35
N GLN A 533 -17.06 -0.58 -25.69
CA GLN A 533 -17.22 0.88 -25.71
C GLN A 533 -17.33 1.46 -24.28
N PRO A 534 -16.89 2.71 -24.05
CA PRO A 534 -17.19 3.46 -22.83
C PRO A 534 -18.52 4.24 -22.94
N ARG A 535 -19.09 4.51 -21.76
CA ARG A 535 -20.29 5.32 -21.40
C ARG A 535 -21.67 4.64 -21.36
N VAL A 536 -22.34 4.86 -20.23
CA VAL A 536 -23.79 4.67 -20.00
C VAL A 536 -24.56 5.67 -20.88
N PRO A 537 -25.53 5.25 -21.70
CA PRO A 537 -26.35 6.19 -22.45
C PRO A 537 -27.31 6.91 -21.50
N ALA A 538 -27.41 8.23 -21.65
CA ALA A 538 -28.61 8.96 -21.24
C ALA A 538 -29.81 8.36 -21.98
N PHE A 539 -30.89 8.06 -21.27
CA PHE A 539 -32.11 7.51 -21.86
C PHE A 539 -32.75 8.56 -22.79
N GLU A 540 -32.37 8.55 -24.07
CA GLU A 540 -33.16 9.22 -25.11
C GLU A 540 -34.45 8.42 -25.33
N ALA A 541 -35.57 9.12 -25.24
CA ALA A 541 -36.90 8.56 -25.24
C ALA A 541 -37.25 7.92 -26.60
N SER A 542 -37.64 6.65 -26.60
CA SER A 542 -38.24 6.02 -27.77
C SER A 542 -39.64 6.56 -28.04
N ASP A 543 -39.96 6.74 -29.32
CA ASP A 543 -41.18 7.35 -29.89
C ASP A 543 -42.46 6.48 -29.78
N ARG A 544 -42.56 5.59 -28.79
CA ARG A 544 -43.79 4.83 -28.51
C ARG A 544 -44.59 5.49 -27.38
N PRO A 545 -45.94 5.54 -27.46
CA PRO A 545 -46.75 6.31 -26.53
C PRO A 545 -46.69 5.70 -25.12
N ARG A 546 -45.90 6.32 -24.22
CA ARG A 546 -45.81 6.01 -22.80
C ARG A 546 -46.81 6.88 -22.01
N ALA A 547 -47.65 6.21 -21.21
CA ALA A 547 -48.73 6.72 -20.33
C ALA A 547 -49.88 7.48 -21.03
N GLN A 548 -51.13 7.14 -20.70
CA GLN A 548 -52.29 7.92 -21.16
C GLN A 548 -52.23 9.34 -20.54
N PRO A 549 -52.28 10.42 -21.34
CA PRO A 549 -52.36 11.78 -20.80
C PRO A 549 -53.60 11.95 -19.94
N TRP A 550 -53.57 12.90 -18.99
CA TRP A 550 -54.75 13.23 -18.20
C TRP A 550 -55.88 13.66 -19.14
N SER A 551 -57.02 13.00 -19.05
CA SER A 551 -58.21 13.39 -19.80
C SER A 551 -58.92 14.54 -19.07
N PRO A 552 -59.63 15.43 -19.78
CA PRO A 552 -60.43 16.46 -19.13
C PRO A 552 -61.52 15.84 -18.25
N LEU A 553 -61.91 16.56 -17.19
CA LEU A 553 -63.02 16.16 -16.32
C LEU A 553 -64.34 16.11 -17.10
N THR A 554 -65.19 15.14 -16.77
CA THR A 554 -66.55 15.03 -17.29
C THR A 554 -67.54 15.77 -16.38
N PRO A 555 -68.74 16.13 -16.85
CA PRO A 555 -69.76 16.78 -16.03
C PRO A 555 -70.22 15.99 -14.80
N GLN A 556 -69.93 14.68 -14.74
CA GLN A 556 -70.25 13.80 -13.62
C GLN A 556 -69.14 13.72 -12.57
N ASP A 557 -67.95 14.28 -12.85
CA ASP A 557 -66.83 14.28 -11.91
C ASP A 557 -66.95 15.42 -10.88
N PRO A 558 -66.64 15.20 -9.60
CA PRO A 558 -66.69 16.25 -8.60
C PRO A 558 -65.66 17.35 -8.88
N GLN A 559 -66.01 18.62 -8.68
CA GLN A 559 -65.05 19.72 -8.86
C GLN A 559 -64.00 19.80 -7.75
N ARG A 560 -64.33 19.31 -6.54
CA ARG A 560 -63.43 19.21 -5.39
C ARG A 560 -63.63 17.90 -4.62
N LEU A 561 -62.55 17.37 -4.08
CA LEU A 561 -62.55 16.26 -3.13
C LEU A 561 -61.65 16.62 -1.94
N GLY A 562 -62.24 16.70 -0.74
CA GLY A 562 -61.55 17.24 0.43
C GLY A 562 -61.09 18.69 0.20
N SER A 563 -59.81 18.96 0.46
CA SER A 563 -59.16 20.26 0.18
C SER A 563 -58.64 20.39 -1.26
N TYR A 564 -58.82 19.39 -2.13
CA TYR A 564 -58.23 19.36 -3.46
C TYR A 564 -59.23 19.75 -4.55
N GLN A 565 -58.85 20.67 -5.44
CA GLN A 565 -59.55 20.98 -6.68
C GLN A 565 -59.10 20.03 -7.79
N LEU A 566 -60.04 19.36 -8.45
CA LEU A 566 -59.70 18.39 -9.50
C LEU A 566 -59.41 19.10 -10.83
N LEU A 567 -58.38 18.64 -11.54
CA LEU A 567 -57.86 19.24 -12.76
C LEU A 567 -57.93 18.29 -13.97
N GLY A 568 -57.87 16.98 -13.75
CA GLY A 568 -57.90 15.98 -14.80
C GLY A 568 -58.21 14.59 -14.27
N ARG A 569 -58.60 13.68 -15.15
CA ARG A 569 -58.96 12.30 -14.81
C ARG A 569 -58.15 11.28 -15.59
N ARG A 570 -57.91 10.14 -14.96
CA ARG A 570 -57.35 8.91 -15.55
C ARG A 570 -58.18 7.71 -15.07
N SER A 571 -58.53 6.85 -16.01
CA SER A 571 -59.30 5.65 -15.73
C SER A 571 -58.37 4.51 -15.29
N GLY A 572 -58.51 4.01 -14.07
CA GLY A 572 -57.90 2.76 -13.62
C GLY A 572 -58.87 1.57 -13.71
N THR A 573 -58.35 0.34 -13.56
CA THR A 573 -59.13 -0.90 -13.65
C THR A 573 -60.17 -1.06 -12.53
N ARG A 574 -59.81 -0.68 -11.29
CA ARG A 574 -60.69 -0.80 -10.10
C ARG A 574 -61.01 0.53 -9.40
N THR A 575 -60.26 1.59 -9.72
CA THR A 575 -60.40 2.92 -9.10
C THR A 575 -60.27 4.01 -10.17
N LEU A 576 -60.93 5.15 -9.98
CA LEU A 576 -60.69 6.36 -10.77
C LEU A 576 -59.55 7.15 -10.12
N VAL A 577 -58.65 7.70 -10.93
CA VAL A 577 -57.55 8.55 -10.44
C VAL A 577 -57.75 9.95 -10.98
N TYR A 578 -57.80 10.94 -10.10
CA TYR A 578 -57.86 12.35 -10.46
C TYR A 578 -56.56 13.06 -10.14
N LEU A 579 -56.18 14.02 -10.96
CA LEU A 579 -55.17 15.00 -10.61
C LEU A 579 -55.86 16.10 -9.79
N GLY A 580 -55.40 16.35 -8.57
CA GLY A 580 -55.94 17.41 -7.74
C GLY A 580 -54.85 18.36 -7.23
N ARG A 581 -55.24 19.60 -6.98
CA ARG A 581 -54.37 20.64 -6.39
C ARG A 581 -54.97 21.11 -5.07
N ASP A 582 -54.16 21.12 -4.01
CA ASP A 582 -54.57 21.66 -2.71
C ASP A 582 -54.58 23.19 -2.70
N ASN A 583 -54.99 23.77 -1.55
CA ASN A 583 -55.06 25.22 -1.37
C ASN A 583 -53.68 25.90 -1.34
N ASP A 584 -52.61 25.14 -1.09
CA ASP A 584 -51.23 25.63 -1.01
C ASP A 584 -50.48 25.46 -2.35
N GLY A 585 -51.16 24.96 -3.39
CA GLY A 585 -50.62 24.75 -4.73
C GLY A 585 -49.95 23.39 -4.96
N GLY A 586 -49.97 22.49 -3.97
CA GLY A 586 -49.44 21.14 -4.06
C GLY A 586 -50.31 20.21 -4.92
N GLU A 587 -49.68 19.43 -5.79
CA GLU A 587 -50.36 18.47 -6.66
C GLU A 587 -50.37 17.05 -6.06
N ALA A 588 -51.52 16.40 -6.15
CA ALA A 588 -51.74 15.05 -5.65
C ALA A 588 -52.52 14.19 -6.65
N ALA A 589 -52.27 12.89 -6.62
CA ALA A 589 -53.10 11.90 -7.29
C ALA A 589 -54.18 11.43 -6.30
N LEU A 590 -55.46 11.72 -6.58
CA LEU A 590 -56.59 11.30 -5.77
C LEU A 590 -57.19 10.02 -6.36
N ARG A 591 -57.17 8.93 -5.60
CA ARG A 591 -57.83 7.67 -5.97
C ARG A 591 -59.20 7.59 -5.31
N VAL A 592 -60.21 7.29 -6.11
CA VAL A 592 -61.61 7.23 -5.72
C VAL A 592 -62.20 5.87 -6.12
N ALA A 593 -63.00 5.29 -5.24
CA ALA A 593 -63.77 4.09 -5.55
C ALA A 593 -64.72 4.38 -6.71
N ARG A 594 -64.81 3.49 -7.71
CA ARG A 594 -65.85 3.64 -8.73
C ARG A 594 -67.21 3.34 -8.09
N PRO A 595 -68.20 4.23 -8.18
CA PRO A 595 -69.53 4.02 -7.59
C PRO A 595 -70.30 2.87 -8.26
N GLU A 596 -69.86 2.44 -9.44
CA GLU A 596 -70.41 1.32 -10.23
C GLU A 596 -69.89 -0.07 -9.78
N LEU A 597 -68.86 -0.13 -8.92
CA LEU A 597 -68.23 -1.37 -8.46
C LEU A 597 -68.68 -1.78 -7.05
N PRO A 598 -68.62 -3.07 -6.67
CA PRO A 598 -69.10 -3.57 -5.37
C PRO A 598 -68.43 -2.91 -4.16
N VAL A 599 -69.13 -2.84 -3.02
CA VAL A 599 -68.66 -2.27 -1.72
C VAL A 599 -67.30 -2.82 -1.28
N ALA A 600 -66.95 -4.05 -1.67
CA ALA A 600 -65.62 -4.64 -1.45
C ALA A 600 -64.46 -3.76 -2.00
N THR A 601 -64.72 -2.92 -3.00
CA THR A 601 -63.75 -1.96 -3.57
C THR A 601 -63.41 -0.82 -2.60
N GLU A 602 -64.34 -0.42 -1.73
CA GLU A 602 -64.10 0.59 -0.68
C GLU A 602 -63.14 0.03 0.38
N GLN A 603 -63.30 -1.25 0.74
CA GLN A 603 -62.41 -1.93 1.68
C GLN A 603 -60.97 -2.06 1.16
N LEU A 604 -60.80 -2.19 -0.16
CA LEU A 604 -59.47 -2.20 -0.81
C LEU A 604 -58.78 -0.83 -0.72
N LEU A 605 -59.51 0.28 -0.80
CA LEU A 605 -58.96 1.63 -0.62
C LEU A 605 -58.60 1.91 0.85
N ILE A 606 -59.37 1.39 1.80
CA ILE A 606 -59.03 1.45 3.23
C ILE A 606 -57.73 0.68 3.50
N THR A 607 -57.62 -0.53 2.95
CA THR A 607 -56.41 -1.37 3.03
C THR A 607 -55.21 -0.67 2.40
N GLU A 608 -55.38 -0.05 1.24
CA GLU A 608 -54.32 0.71 0.57
C GLU A 608 -53.91 1.94 1.40
N ALA A 609 -54.85 2.70 1.96
CA ALA A 609 -54.53 3.85 2.81
C ALA A 609 -53.73 3.44 4.05
N GLU A 610 -54.09 2.34 4.70
CA GLU A 610 -53.36 1.81 5.86
C GLU A 610 -51.96 1.32 5.46
N ALA A 611 -51.83 0.61 4.33
CA ALA A 611 -50.53 0.20 3.81
C ALA A 611 -49.63 1.41 3.50
N LEU A 612 -50.15 2.44 2.82
CA LEU A 612 -49.39 3.65 2.50
C LEU A 612 -49.00 4.44 3.75
N ARG A 613 -49.87 4.50 4.76
CA ARG A 613 -49.60 5.13 6.06
C ARG A 613 -48.44 4.45 6.79
N ARG A 614 -48.41 3.11 6.81
CA ARG A 614 -47.33 2.32 7.42
C ARG A 614 -46.01 2.42 6.65
N MET A 615 -46.08 2.45 5.31
CA MET A 615 -44.89 2.64 4.47
C MET A 615 -44.33 4.06 4.59
N ASN A 616 -45.17 5.07 4.88
CA ASN A 616 -44.80 6.47 5.11
C ASN A 616 -43.87 7.03 4.01
N GLY A 617 -44.26 6.85 2.75
CA GLY A 617 -43.49 7.32 1.59
C GLY A 617 -42.20 6.53 1.28
N ARG A 618 -41.86 5.48 2.04
CA ARG A 618 -40.70 4.63 1.76
C ARG A 618 -41.08 3.52 0.78
N TYR A 619 -40.54 3.55 -0.43
CA TYR A 619 -40.83 2.57 -1.50
C TYR A 619 -42.31 2.42 -1.87
N ALA A 620 -43.17 3.36 -1.47
CA ALA A 620 -44.59 3.46 -1.79
C ALA A 620 -44.96 4.94 -1.89
N PRO A 621 -46.03 5.32 -2.63
CA PRO A 621 -46.49 6.70 -2.64
C PRO A 621 -46.79 7.20 -1.21
N GLU A 622 -46.43 8.45 -0.91
CA GLU A 622 -46.80 9.03 0.38
C GLU A 622 -48.30 9.33 0.39
N LEU A 623 -48.98 8.91 1.47
CA LEU A 623 -50.37 9.27 1.74
C LEU A 623 -50.42 10.70 2.28
N LEU A 624 -51.04 11.61 1.54
CA LEU A 624 -51.15 13.03 1.92
C LEU A 624 -52.43 13.29 2.72
N ALA A 625 -53.54 12.71 2.27
CA ALA A 625 -54.84 12.83 2.94
C ALA A 625 -55.73 11.63 2.58
N SER A 626 -56.79 11.40 3.35
CA SER A 626 -57.79 10.37 3.04
C SER A 626 -59.16 10.74 3.60
N GLY A 627 -60.21 10.51 2.82
CA GLY A 627 -61.60 10.59 3.26
C GLY A 627 -62.22 9.20 3.24
N LEU A 628 -61.83 8.35 4.19
CA LEU A 628 -62.24 6.94 4.22
C LEU A 628 -63.71 6.76 4.64
N ASP A 629 -64.24 7.68 5.47
CA ASP A 629 -65.63 7.66 5.96
C ASP A 629 -66.61 8.40 5.02
N GLY A 630 -66.11 9.03 3.96
CA GLY A 630 -66.89 9.79 3.00
C GLY A 630 -67.45 8.94 1.86
N ARG A 631 -68.53 9.39 1.23
CA ARG A 631 -69.04 8.84 -0.04
C ARG A 631 -68.89 9.88 -1.17
N PRO A 632 -68.04 9.65 -2.18
CA PRO A 632 -67.24 8.44 -2.40
C PRO A 632 -65.99 8.36 -1.50
N THR A 633 -65.54 7.15 -1.17
CA THR A 633 -64.28 6.90 -0.45
C THR A 633 -63.10 7.31 -1.32
N TRP A 634 -62.18 8.10 -0.76
CA TRP A 634 -61.02 8.60 -1.50
C TRP A 634 -59.75 8.66 -0.65
N LEU A 635 -58.61 8.60 -1.32
CA LEU A 635 -57.29 8.88 -0.75
C LEU A 635 -56.47 9.75 -1.70
N ALA A 636 -55.70 10.67 -1.16
CA ALA A 636 -54.75 11.52 -1.89
C ALA A 636 -53.34 11.04 -1.61
N MET A 637 -52.58 10.78 -2.67
CA MET A 637 -51.19 10.40 -2.60
C MET A 637 -50.31 11.35 -3.40
N ARG A 638 -49.03 11.43 -3.03
CA ARG A 638 -48.02 12.18 -3.75
C ARG A 638 -47.99 11.76 -5.23
N LEU A 639 -48.10 12.73 -6.13
CA LEU A 639 -47.99 12.49 -7.56
C LEU A 639 -46.55 12.02 -7.90
N LEU A 640 -46.43 10.91 -8.62
CA LEU A 640 -45.15 10.39 -9.11
C LEU A 640 -44.91 10.90 -10.54
N SER A 641 -43.91 11.77 -10.71
CA SER A 641 -43.54 12.34 -12.00
C SER A 641 -42.14 11.91 -12.44
N ALA A 642 -41.93 11.79 -13.74
CA ALA A 642 -40.62 11.56 -14.31
C ALA A 642 -39.72 12.83 -14.19
N PRO A 643 -38.40 12.69 -14.04
CA PRO A 643 -37.47 13.81 -14.05
C PRO A 643 -37.61 14.62 -15.35
N GLY A 644 -37.81 15.93 -15.23
CA GLY A 644 -37.91 16.84 -16.37
C GLY A 644 -39.27 16.92 -17.07
N ASN A 645 -40.30 16.19 -16.63
CA ASN A 645 -41.66 16.35 -17.15
C ASN A 645 -42.74 15.92 -16.14
N THR A 646 -43.54 16.88 -15.65
CA THR A 646 -44.63 16.65 -14.68
C THR A 646 -45.80 15.83 -15.25
N ASP A 647 -45.98 15.79 -16.57
CA ASP A 647 -47.11 15.10 -17.21
C ASP A 647 -46.87 13.61 -17.48
N ARG A 648 -45.61 13.15 -17.43
CA ARG A 648 -45.21 11.77 -17.74
C ARG A 648 -45.03 10.93 -16.48
N GLN A 649 -45.73 9.80 -16.42
CA GLN A 649 -45.55 8.81 -15.37
C GLN A 649 -44.21 8.08 -15.55
N PRO A 650 -43.47 7.78 -14.48
CA PRO A 650 -42.27 6.96 -14.57
C PRO A 650 -42.60 5.55 -15.10
N PRO A 651 -41.68 4.91 -15.84
CA PRO A 651 -41.93 3.61 -16.46
C PRO A 651 -42.12 2.51 -15.41
N ARG A 652 -42.95 1.54 -15.73
CA ARG A 652 -43.07 0.30 -14.95
C ARG A 652 -41.99 -0.70 -15.33
N LEU A 653 -41.71 -1.66 -14.44
CA LEU A 653 -40.66 -2.64 -14.67
C LEU A 653 -40.97 -3.58 -15.86
N ASP A 654 -42.24 -3.93 -16.08
CA ASP A 654 -42.67 -4.69 -17.27
C ASP A 654 -42.39 -3.93 -18.59
N GLU A 655 -42.63 -2.62 -18.62
CA GLU A 655 -42.33 -1.77 -19.77
C GLU A 655 -40.82 -1.68 -20.05
N LEU A 656 -39.98 -1.67 -19.00
CA LEU A 656 -38.53 -1.69 -19.14
C LEU A 656 -38.00 -3.06 -19.60
N LEU A 657 -38.59 -4.14 -19.11
CA LEU A 657 -38.27 -5.51 -19.53
C LEU A 657 -38.72 -5.80 -20.97
N ALA A 658 -39.67 -5.03 -21.51
CA ALA A 658 -40.15 -5.11 -22.89
C ALA A 658 -39.37 -4.21 -23.88
N TYR A 659 -38.44 -3.39 -23.40
CA TYR A 659 -37.66 -2.46 -24.23
C TYR A 659 -36.51 -3.17 -24.96
N GLU A 660 -36.42 -3.01 -26.28
CA GLU A 660 -35.32 -3.51 -27.12
C GLU A 660 -34.56 -2.34 -27.74
N THR A 661 -33.23 -2.38 -27.62
CA THR A 661 -32.34 -1.48 -28.38
C THR A 661 -32.22 -1.98 -29.83
N PRO A 662 -31.93 -1.10 -30.80
CA PRO A 662 -31.72 -1.49 -32.21
C PRO A 662 -30.61 -2.54 -32.42
N GLU A 663 -29.74 -2.72 -31.43
CA GLU A 663 -28.53 -3.55 -31.45
C GLU A 663 -28.67 -4.89 -30.70
N GLY A 664 -29.86 -5.20 -30.16
CA GLY A 664 -30.13 -6.47 -29.48
C GLY A 664 -29.48 -6.63 -28.09
N THR A 665 -29.07 -5.53 -27.46
CA THR A 665 -28.46 -5.53 -26.11
C THR A 665 -29.53 -5.53 -25.00
N ALA A 666 -29.21 -6.13 -23.85
CA ALA A 666 -30.15 -6.29 -22.73
C ALA A 666 -30.52 -4.96 -22.07
N ALA A 667 -31.75 -4.84 -21.59
CA ALA A 667 -32.30 -3.61 -20.96
C ALA A 667 -31.56 -3.17 -19.69
N PHE A 668 -30.84 -4.08 -19.01
CA PHE A 668 -30.08 -3.80 -17.80
C PHE A 668 -28.65 -4.31 -17.90
N ASP A 669 -27.71 -3.54 -17.35
CA ASP A 669 -26.36 -4.00 -17.05
C ASP A 669 -26.27 -4.65 -15.66
N ILE A 670 -25.09 -5.19 -15.32
CA ILE A 670 -24.88 -5.91 -14.05
C ILE A 670 -25.16 -5.03 -12.83
N LEU A 671 -24.75 -3.76 -12.84
CA LEU A 671 -24.92 -2.90 -11.67
C LEU A 671 -26.38 -2.44 -11.51
N THR A 672 -27.03 -2.07 -12.60
CA THR A 672 -28.44 -1.63 -12.62
C THR A 672 -29.36 -2.77 -12.22
N SER A 673 -29.10 -3.99 -12.72
CA SER A 673 -29.86 -5.19 -12.32
C SER A 673 -29.72 -5.48 -10.82
N LEU A 674 -28.53 -5.30 -10.24
CA LEU A 674 -28.27 -5.50 -8.80
C LEU A 674 -28.89 -4.40 -7.93
N LEU A 675 -28.85 -3.14 -8.36
CA LEU A 675 -29.46 -2.03 -7.63
C LEU A 675 -30.99 -2.14 -7.61
N LEU A 676 -31.59 -2.48 -8.74
CA LEU A 676 -33.03 -2.70 -8.85
C LEU A 676 -33.48 -3.89 -7.97
N ALA A 677 -32.73 -5.00 -8.04
CA ALA A 677 -32.92 -6.16 -7.18
C ALA A 677 -32.84 -5.80 -5.68
N TRP A 678 -31.84 -5.02 -5.29
CA TRP A 678 -31.65 -4.60 -3.91
C TRP A 678 -32.80 -3.72 -3.39
N HIS A 679 -33.23 -2.75 -4.20
CA HIS A 679 -34.35 -1.87 -3.85
C HIS A 679 -35.68 -2.64 -3.73
N LEU A 680 -35.92 -3.63 -4.59
CA LEU A 680 -37.09 -4.51 -4.50
C LEU A 680 -37.10 -5.36 -3.24
N ALA A 681 -35.97 -6.00 -2.91
CA ALA A 681 -35.84 -6.78 -1.69
C ALA A 681 -35.98 -5.91 -0.43
N SER A 682 -35.43 -4.69 -0.47
CA SER A 682 -35.54 -3.71 0.61
C SER A 682 -36.99 -3.22 0.81
N ALA A 683 -37.70 -2.91 -0.28
CA ALA A 683 -39.11 -2.53 -0.24
C ALA A 683 -39.97 -3.63 0.39
N LEU A 684 -39.78 -4.87 -0.04
CA LEU A 684 -40.51 -6.02 0.49
C LEU A 684 -40.18 -6.31 1.97
N SER A 685 -38.91 -6.15 2.36
CA SER A 685 -38.48 -6.27 3.76
C SER A 685 -39.20 -5.24 4.64
N ILE A 686 -39.32 -4.00 4.17
CA ILE A 686 -40.05 -2.94 4.89
C ILE A 686 -41.54 -3.27 4.98
N CYS A 687 -42.16 -3.84 3.93
CA CYS A 687 -43.54 -4.32 4.02
C CYS A 687 -43.67 -5.37 5.13
N HIS A 688 -42.84 -6.42 5.13
CA HIS A 688 -42.91 -7.50 6.12
C HIS A 688 -42.67 -7.01 7.56
N LEU A 689 -41.78 -6.03 7.76
CA LEU A 689 -41.54 -5.40 9.07
C LEU A 689 -42.74 -4.59 9.58
N ASN A 690 -43.54 -4.03 8.68
CA ASN A 690 -44.75 -3.27 9.02
C ASN A 690 -46.03 -4.14 9.06
N GLY A 691 -45.88 -5.47 9.08
CA GLY A 691 -47.01 -6.39 9.08
C GLY A 691 -47.76 -6.48 7.75
N LEU A 692 -47.16 -6.00 6.66
CA LEU A 692 -47.75 -5.96 5.32
C LEU A 692 -47.27 -7.14 4.47
N VAL A 693 -48.18 -7.84 3.80
CA VAL A 693 -47.86 -8.94 2.87
C VAL A 693 -48.63 -8.70 1.55
N PRO A 694 -47.99 -8.12 0.51
CA PRO A 694 -48.63 -7.87 -0.78
C PRO A 694 -49.01 -9.17 -1.51
N ALA A 695 -50.15 -9.19 -2.22
CA ALA A 695 -50.61 -10.38 -2.96
C ALA A 695 -50.06 -10.48 -4.40
N GLY A 696 -49.74 -9.36 -5.04
CA GLY A 696 -49.44 -9.28 -6.47
C GLY A 696 -48.07 -8.66 -6.76
N LEU A 697 -46.99 -9.19 -6.20
CA LEU A 697 -45.64 -8.72 -6.50
C LEU A 697 -45.21 -9.22 -7.90
N SER A 698 -45.55 -8.45 -8.92
CA SER A 698 -45.28 -8.74 -10.33
C SER A 698 -44.63 -7.54 -11.03
N PRO A 699 -44.05 -7.69 -12.24
CA PRO A 699 -43.34 -6.59 -12.89
C PRO A 699 -44.19 -5.31 -13.10
N ASP A 700 -45.51 -5.44 -13.24
CA ASP A 700 -46.45 -4.33 -13.40
C ASP A 700 -46.80 -3.62 -12.07
N SER A 701 -46.47 -4.21 -10.92
CA SER A 701 -46.67 -3.62 -9.58
C SER A 701 -45.47 -2.78 -9.12
N VAL A 702 -44.45 -2.60 -9.97
CA VAL A 702 -43.20 -1.92 -9.66
C VAL A 702 -42.99 -0.76 -10.63
N ILE A 703 -42.97 0.46 -10.08
CA ILE A 703 -42.54 1.65 -10.81
C ILE A 703 -41.04 1.84 -10.56
N VAL A 704 -40.27 2.06 -11.63
CA VAL A 704 -38.82 2.30 -11.55
C VAL A 704 -38.55 3.80 -11.64
N LEU A 705 -37.93 4.34 -10.60
CA LEU A 705 -37.42 5.72 -10.56
C LEU A 705 -35.91 5.70 -10.82
N GLU A 706 -35.31 6.86 -11.15
CA GLU A 706 -33.87 6.95 -11.47
C GLU A 706 -32.95 6.34 -10.40
N ARG A 707 -33.35 6.39 -9.12
CA ARG A 707 -32.53 5.96 -7.98
C ARG A 707 -33.25 5.04 -6.98
N SER A 708 -34.45 4.57 -7.30
CA SER A 708 -35.24 3.70 -6.39
C SER A 708 -36.40 3.02 -7.12
N VAL A 709 -37.17 2.20 -6.39
CA VAL A 709 -38.43 1.61 -6.88
C VAL A 709 -39.60 2.07 -6.02
N VAL A 710 -40.79 2.09 -6.59
CA VAL A 710 -42.03 2.33 -5.87
C VAL A 710 -42.97 1.18 -6.12
N LEU A 711 -43.40 0.52 -5.05
CA LEU A 711 -44.44 -0.50 -5.07
C LEU A 711 -45.80 0.19 -5.19
N VAL A 712 -46.58 -0.26 -6.14
CA VAL A 712 -47.96 0.19 -6.39
C VAL A 712 -48.91 -1.00 -6.36
N GLY A 713 -50.22 -0.75 -6.21
CA GLY A 713 -51.21 -1.82 -6.12
C GLY A 713 -51.26 -2.50 -4.75
N LEU A 714 -50.94 -1.77 -3.68
CA LEU A 714 -51.01 -2.25 -2.29
C LEU A 714 -52.45 -2.42 -1.76
N SER A 715 -53.46 -2.30 -2.62
CA SER A 715 -54.86 -2.50 -2.28
C SER A 715 -55.17 -3.98 -1.92
N ASP A 716 -54.49 -4.93 -2.55
CA ASP A 716 -54.56 -6.36 -2.25
C ASP A 716 -53.38 -6.77 -1.34
N CYS A 717 -53.42 -6.34 -0.08
CA CYS A 717 -52.37 -6.58 0.91
C CYS A 717 -52.95 -7.18 2.20
N VAL A 718 -52.25 -8.13 2.81
CA VAL A 718 -52.55 -8.57 4.18
C VAL A 718 -51.98 -7.53 5.13
N VAL A 719 -52.79 -7.09 6.09
CA VAL A 719 -52.37 -6.16 7.15
C VAL A 719 -52.56 -6.88 8.47
N ASP A 720 -51.45 -7.14 9.19
CA ASP A 720 -51.44 -7.84 10.48
C ASP A 720 -52.19 -9.20 10.52
N GLY A 721 -52.20 -9.90 9.38
CA GLY A 721 -52.85 -11.21 9.23
C GLY A 721 -54.27 -11.17 8.68
N GLU A 722 -54.87 -9.98 8.53
CA GLU A 722 -56.19 -9.81 7.92
C GLU A 722 -56.08 -9.53 6.42
N TYR A 723 -56.83 -10.28 5.60
CA TYR A 723 -56.83 -10.15 4.14
C TYR A 723 -58.23 -9.82 3.64
N SER A 724 -58.38 -8.68 2.96
CA SER A 724 -59.67 -8.21 2.41
C SER A 724 -59.84 -8.46 0.90
N GLY A 725 -58.84 -9.08 0.25
CA GLY A 725 -58.85 -9.35 -1.19
C GLY A 725 -59.55 -10.67 -1.57
N ALA A 726 -59.73 -10.88 -2.87
CA ALA A 726 -60.33 -12.11 -3.39
C ALA A 726 -59.26 -13.21 -3.58
N GLY A 727 -59.40 -14.34 -2.87
CA GLY A 727 -58.51 -15.50 -3.01
C GLY A 727 -57.87 -15.95 -1.70
N ALA A 728 -56.84 -16.80 -1.79
CA ALA A 728 -56.05 -17.20 -0.62
C ALA A 728 -55.17 -16.04 -0.14
N ALA A 729 -55.08 -15.84 1.17
CA ALA A 729 -54.24 -14.80 1.75
C ALA A 729 -52.77 -15.05 1.39
N PRO A 730 -52.05 -14.08 0.81
CA PRO A 730 -50.65 -14.26 0.46
C PRO A 730 -49.80 -14.41 1.72
N THR A 731 -48.80 -15.29 1.66
CA THR A 731 -47.84 -15.49 2.74
C THR A 731 -46.55 -14.70 2.51
N ARG A 732 -45.72 -14.58 3.55
CA ARG A 732 -44.39 -13.95 3.40
C ARG A 732 -43.52 -14.78 2.47
N GLU A 733 -43.65 -16.09 2.54
CA GLU A 733 -42.94 -17.07 1.74
C GLU A 733 -43.36 -17.01 0.26
N ASP A 734 -44.62 -16.73 -0.05
CA ASP A 734 -45.09 -16.49 -1.41
C ASP A 734 -44.46 -15.21 -1.99
N ASN A 735 -44.36 -14.17 -1.17
CA ASN A 735 -43.68 -12.93 -1.55
C ASN A 735 -42.18 -13.14 -1.84
N ILE A 736 -41.49 -14.02 -1.11
CA ILE A 736 -40.09 -14.37 -1.40
C ILE A 736 -39.96 -15.14 -2.72
N ARG A 737 -40.91 -16.02 -3.02
CA ARG A 737 -40.95 -16.71 -4.32
C ARG A 737 -41.15 -15.72 -5.47
N SER A 738 -42.10 -14.79 -5.33
CA SER A 738 -42.33 -13.73 -6.31
C SER A 738 -41.11 -12.81 -6.47
N LEU A 739 -40.42 -12.48 -5.37
CA LEU A 739 -39.14 -11.77 -5.42
C LEU A 739 -38.10 -12.57 -6.20
N GLY A 740 -37.96 -13.87 -5.96
CA GLY A 740 -37.05 -14.75 -6.70
C GLY A 740 -37.32 -14.75 -8.21
N GLU A 741 -38.59 -14.76 -8.62
CA GLU A 741 -39.00 -14.67 -10.03
C GLU A 741 -38.62 -13.32 -10.65
N LEU A 742 -38.86 -12.21 -9.93
CA LEU A 742 -38.44 -10.88 -10.36
C LEU A 742 -36.92 -10.75 -10.50
N LEU A 743 -36.16 -11.29 -9.54
CA LEU A 743 -34.70 -11.32 -9.59
C LEU A 743 -34.19 -12.12 -10.79
N ARG A 744 -34.84 -13.25 -11.10
CA ARG A 744 -34.55 -14.05 -12.29
C ARG A 744 -34.84 -13.29 -13.58
N LEU A 745 -35.95 -12.54 -13.65
CA LEU A 745 -36.32 -11.72 -14.81
C LEU A 745 -35.35 -10.56 -15.05
N ILE A 746 -35.02 -9.80 -14.00
CA ILE A 746 -34.12 -8.63 -14.08
C ILE A 746 -32.69 -9.03 -14.47
N SER A 747 -32.27 -10.26 -14.15
CA SER A 747 -30.92 -10.77 -14.42
C SER A 747 -30.79 -11.56 -15.73
N SER A 748 -31.86 -11.72 -16.51
CA SER A 748 -31.87 -12.55 -17.71
C SER A 748 -31.80 -11.75 -19.01
N LYS A 749 -31.00 -12.22 -19.98
CA LYS A 749 -30.99 -11.68 -21.35
C LYS A 749 -31.99 -12.46 -22.20
N ARG A 750 -32.94 -11.78 -22.87
CA ARG A 750 -34.02 -12.42 -23.66
C ARG A 750 -33.54 -13.23 -24.88
N GLN A 751 -32.36 -12.95 -25.44
CA GLN A 751 -31.84 -13.64 -26.65
C GLN A 751 -30.81 -14.76 -26.37
N ALA A 752 -30.59 -15.13 -25.10
CA ALA A 752 -29.57 -16.11 -24.73
C ALA A 752 -30.13 -17.52 -24.54
N SER A 753 -30.80 -18.11 -25.54
CA SER A 753 -30.89 -19.57 -25.61
C SER A 753 -29.54 -20.11 -26.10
N VAL A 754 -28.52 -20.02 -25.25
CA VAL A 754 -27.19 -20.55 -25.51
C VAL A 754 -27.19 -22.04 -25.17
N PRO A 755 -26.89 -22.96 -26.11
CA PRO A 755 -26.88 -24.39 -25.82
C PRO A 755 -25.90 -24.72 -24.68
N GLY A 756 -26.40 -25.28 -23.58
CA GLY A 756 -25.59 -25.77 -22.45
C GLY A 756 -25.51 -24.86 -21.21
N LEU A 757 -26.14 -23.68 -21.20
CA LEU A 757 -26.29 -22.85 -19.99
C LEU A 757 -27.73 -22.99 -19.44
N PRO A 758 -27.92 -23.04 -18.10
CA PRO A 758 -29.25 -23.13 -17.51
C PRO A 758 -30.08 -21.86 -17.76
N ASP A 759 -31.39 -22.04 -17.99
CA ASP A 759 -32.34 -20.96 -18.26
C ASP A 759 -32.38 -19.92 -17.11
N GLY A 760 -31.79 -18.75 -17.35
CA GLY A 760 -31.92 -17.55 -16.50
C GLY A 760 -30.63 -17.06 -15.81
N MET A 761 -30.65 -15.83 -15.30
CA MET A 761 -29.53 -15.18 -14.58
C MET A 761 -28.25 -14.98 -15.42
N HIS A 762 -28.42 -14.76 -16.72
CA HIS A 762 -27.35 -14.54 -17.70
C HIS A 762 -26.40 -13.37 -17.37
N LEU A 763 -26.88 -12.34 -16.67
CA LEU A 763 -26.05 -11.21 -16.23
C LEU A 763 -25.16 -11.55 -15.04
N TRP A 764 -25.52 -12.56 -14.27
CA TRP A 764 -24.83 -12.95 -13.04
C TRP A 764 -24.09 -14.27 -13.24
N GLN A 765 -23.31 -14.41 -14.32
CA GLN A 765 -22.59 -15.64 -14.70
C GLN A 765 -21.11 -15.62 -14.26
N GLY A 766 -20.55 -16.79 -13.92
CA GLY A 766 -19.19 -16.94 -13.38
C GLY A 766 -19.16 -17.27 -11.88
N THR A 767 -17.98 -17.58 -11.35
CA THR A 767 -17.76 -18.04 -9.95
C THR A 767 -18.01 -16.94 -8.92
N THR A 768 -17.78 -15.68 -9.26
CA THR A 768 -18.04 -14.52 -8.37
C THR A 768 -19.51 -14.41 -7.97
N TRP A 769 -20.42 -14.76 -8.90
CA TRP A 769 -21.87 -14.58 -8.75
C TRP A 769 -22.59 -15.88 -8.40
N GLU A 770 -21.87 -16.99 -8.27
CA GLU A 770 -22.43 -18.30 -7.92
C GLU A 770 -23.25 -18.26 -6.62
N PRO A 771 -22.78 -17.65 -5.51
CA PRO A 771 -23.58 -17.59 -4.29
C PRO A 771 -24.81 -16.67 -4.41
N LEU A 772 -24.79 -15.71 -5.33
CA LEU A 772 -25.96 -14.88 -5.64
C LEU A 772 -27.02 -15.68 -6.40
N ARG A 773 -26.60 -16.49 -7.40
CA ARG A 773 -27.52 -17.38 -8.13
C ARG A 773 -28.12 -18.44 -7.21
N ASP A 774 -27.35 -18.98 -6.29
CA ASP A 774 -27.83 -19.98 -5.33
C ASP A 774 -28.87 -19.39 -4.36
N MET A 775 -28.67 -18.14 -3.91
CA MET A 775 -29.68 -17.43 -3.13
C MET A 775 -30.99 -17.23 -3.93
N VAL A 776 -30.91 -16.87 -5.21
CA VAL A 776 -32.11 -16.72 -6.07
C VAL A 776 -32.82 -18.06 -6.24
N LYS A 777 -32.08 -19.16 -6.45
CA LYS A 777 -32.65 -20.52 -6.47
C LYS A 777 -33.31 -20.87 -5.12
N GLN A 778 -32.72 -20.48 -4.00
CA GLN A 778 -33.28 -20.69 -2.67
C GLN A 778 -34.58 -19.89 -2.45
N CYS A 779 -34.71 -18.70 -3.05
CA CYS A 779 -35.98 -17.95 -3.05
C CYS A 779 -37.09 -18.70 -3.83
N LEU A 780 -36.70 -19.45 -4.86
CA LEU A 780 -37.59 -20.25 -5.71
C LEU A 780 -37.80 -21.68 -5.19
N ASP A 781 -37.33 -22.01 -3.98
CA ASP A 781 -37.43 -23.37 -3.43
C ASP A 781 -38.92 -23.80 -3.31
N PRO A 782 -39.26 -25.02 -3.75
CA PRO A 782 -40.63 -25.53 -3.64
C PRO A 782 -41.11 -25.62 -2.19
N ASP A 783 -40.23 -25.80 -1.22
CA ASP A 783 -40.54 -25.78 0.22
C ASP A 783 -40.51 -24.33 0.76
N PRO A 784 -41.65 -23.76 1.17
CA PRO A 784 -41.73 -22.40 1.71
C PRO A 784 -40.78 -22.15 2.89
N ARG A 785 -40.50 -23.17 3.71
CA ARG A 785 -39.69 -23.04 4.93
C ARG A 785 -38.20 -22.87 4.66
N ARG A 786 -37.74 -23.21 3.46
CA ARG A 786 -36.32 -23.10 3.05
C ARG A 786 -36.01 -21.75 2.42
N ARG A 787 -37.04 -20.97 2.09
CA ARG A 787 -36.90 -19.65 1.48
C ARG A 787 -36.32 -18.65 2.50
N PRO A 788 -35.37 -17.79 2.09
CA PRO A 788 -34.79 -16.77 2.97
C PRO A 788 -35.79 -15.65 3.26
N THR A 789 -35.52 -14.81 4.26
CA THR A 789 -36.32 -13.61 4.51
C THR A 789 -35.96 -12.48 3.53
N ALA A 790 -36.89 -11.55 3.27
CA ALA A 790 -36.65 -10.42 2.37
C ALA A 790 -35.47 -9.54 2.82
N GLY A 791 -35.29 -9.38 4.14
CA GLY A 791 -34.14 -8.69 4.73
C GLY A 791 -32.82 -9.41 4.44
N SER A 792 -32.78 -10.75 4.56
CA SER A 792 -31.57 -11.53 4.23
C SER A 792 -31.21 -11.41 2.75
N VAL A 793 -32.20 -11.40 1.86
CA VAL A 793 -32.00 -11.22 0.41
C VAL A 793 -31.48 -9.80 0.11
N ALA A 794 -32.03 -8.78 0.76
CA ALA A 794 -31.58 -7.40 0.63
C ALA A 794 -30.13 -7.21 1.12
N ASP A 795 -29.75 -7.79 2.26
CA ASP A 795 -28.39 -7.70 2.80
C ASP A 795 -27.36 -8.37 1.89
N GLN A 796 -27.73 -9.50 1.29
CA GLN A 796 -26.87 -10.20 0.35
C GLN A 796 -26.71 -9.42 -0.96
N LEU A 797 -27.80 -8.88 -1.51
CA LEU A 797 -27.74 -8.02 -2.69
C LEU A 797 -26.95 -6.73 -2.44
N ALA A 798 -27.02 -6.14 -1.25
CA ALA A 798 -26.22 -4.96 -0.88
C ALA A 798 -24.71 -5.23 -0.98
N ARG A 799 -24.25 -6.42 -0.56
CA ARG A 799 -22.84 -6.84 -0.71
C ARG A 799 -22.45 -6.94 -2.18
N TYR A 800 -23.30 -7.50 -3.03
CA TYR A 800 -23.04 -7.63 -4.46
C TYR A 800 -23.13 -6.31 -5.22
N VAL A 801 -24.01 -5.39 -4.81
CA VAL A 801 -24.02 -4.01 -5.30
C VAL A 801 -22.69 -3.34 -4.96
N ALA A 802 -22.18 -3.48 -3.75
CA ALA A 802 -20.87 -2.93 -3.38
C ALA A 802 -19.72 -3.53 -4.22
N ILE A 803 -19.75 -4.84 -4.47
CA ILE A 803 -18.78 -5.53 -5.36
C ILE A 803 -18.89 -4.99 -6.79
N ALA A 804 -20.10 -4.86 -7.33
CA ALA A 804 -20.33 -4.34 -8.68
C ALA A 804 -19.99 -2.84 -8.80
N GLN A 805 -20.22 -2.05 -7.76
CA GLN A 805 -19.84 -0.63 -7.70
C GLN A 805 -18.32 -0.47 -7.62
N ALA A 806 -17.64 -1.31 -6.85
CA ALA A 806 -16.18 -1.39 -6.82
C ALA A 806 -15.59 -1.81 -8.18
N MET A 807 -16.32 -2.65 -8.94
CA MET A 807 -15.94 -3.02 -10.31
C MET A 807 -16.21 -1.92 -11.36
N ARG A 808 -17.13 -0.98 -11.09
CA ARG A 808 -17.63 -0.01 -12.10
C ARG A 808 -17.18 1.42 -11.87
N GLY A 809 -16.89 1.79 -10.64
CA GLY A 809 -16.24 3.04 -10.31
C GLY A 809 -17.06 4.32 -10.32
N ASP A 810 -18.36 4.26 -10.03
CA ASP A 810 -19.21 5.45 -9.91
C ASP A 810 -19.53 5.79 -8.43
N PRO A 811 -19.43 7.07 -8.02
CA PRO A 811 -19.72 7.53 -6.65
C PRO A 811 -21.24 7.71 -6.41
N LYS A 812 -21.70 7.50 -5.16
CA LYS A 812 -23.13 7.59 -4.76
C LYS A 812 -23.58 9.01 -4.34
N PRO A 813 -24.85 9.40 -4.63
CA PRO A 813 -25.44 10.69 -4.27
C PRO A 813 -26.13 10.70 -2.89
N SER A 814 -26.07 11.84 -2.21
CA SER A 814 -26.57 12.12 -0.86
C SER A 814 -28.03 12.62 -0.84
N GLY A 815 -28.89 12.05 0.02
CA GLY A 815 -30.25 12.56 0.33
C GLY A 815 -30.43 12.97 1.80
N GLN A 816 -31.05 14.14 2.03
CA GLN A 816 -31.37 14.80 3.31
C GLN A 816 -32.78 14.47 3.85
N ALA A 817 -32.99 14.62 5.17
CA ALA A 817 -34.12 15.32 5.88
C ALA A 817 -34.20 14.88 7.37
N PRO A 818 -35.01 15.49 8.26
CA PRO A 818 -34.97 16.86 8.82
C PRO A 818 -34.79 16.87 10.36
N ALA A 819 -34.64 18.06 10.96
CA ALA A 819 -34.28 18.30 12.36
C ALA A 819 -35.45 18.73 13.28
N SER A 820 -35.33 18.48 14.60
CA SER A 820 -35.78 19.40 15.66
C SER A 820 -35.28 18.99 17.08
N PRO A 821 -35.20 19.93 18.05
CA PRO A 821 -34.05 20.07 18.95
C PRO A 821 -34.35 19.91 20.45
N GLY A 822 -33.30 19.78 21.28
CA GLY A 822 -33.40 19.84 22.75
C GLY A 822 -32.06 20.22 23.43
N ARG A 823 -32.11 21.29 24.24
CA ARG A 823 -31.02 21.93 25.02
C ARG A 823 -30.13 20.98 25.86
N PRO A 824 -28.85 21.32 26.12
CA PRO A 824 -27.96 20.52 26.97
C PRO A 824 -28.12 20.79 28.48
N ALA A 825 -27.84 19.75 29.27
CA ALA A 825 -27.94 19.68 30.74
C ALA A 825 -26.65 20.12 31.47
N GLU A 826 -26.78 20.53 32.74
CA GLU A 826 -25.72 21.04 33.63
C GLU A 826 -24.57 20.04 33.89
N ARG A 827 -23.35 20.58 34.09
CA ARG A 827 -22.07 19.83 34.16
C ARG A 827 -21.61 19.57 35.61
N PRO A 828 -21.03 18.40 35.94
CA PRO A 828 -20.55 18.06 37.29
C PRO A 828 -19.16 18.65 37.61
N LEU A 829 -18.94 19.07 38.88
CA LEU A 829 -17.68 19.59 39.41
C LEU A 829 -16.70 18.46 39.80
N LEU A 830 -15.40 18.62 39.51
CA LEU A 830 -14.34 17.70 39.97
C LEU A 830 -13.92 18.06 41.40
N VAL A 831 -14.06 17.12 42.35
CA VAL A 831 -13.55 17.30 43.72
C VAL A 831 -12.07 16.92 43.75
N ALA A 832 -11.20 17.90 43.99
CA ALA A 832 -9.77 17.64 44.22
C ALA A 832 -9.58 16.83 45.51
N ARG A 833 -9.05 15.60 45.42
CA ARG A 833 -8.67 14.79 46.59
C ARG A 833 -7.23 15.13 47.03
N PRO A 834 -6.98 15.40 48.33
CA PRO A 834 -5.64 15.33 48.90
C PRO A 834 -5.17 13.87 48.95
N GLY A 835 -3.87 13.64 48.75
CA GLY A 835 -3.34 12.37 48.26
C GLY A 835 -3.27 11.20 49.24
N GLU A 836 -3.13 10.00 48.67
CA GLU A 836 -2.50 8.85 49.30
C GLU A 836 -1.24 8.48 48.51
N SER A 837 -0.11 8.69 49.18
CA SER A 837 1.22 8.28 48.79
C SER A 837 1.36 6.76 48.82
N GLY A 838 1.08 6.11 47.70
CA GLY A 838 1.54 4.76 47.40
C GLY A 838 2.33 4.81 46.10
N THR A 839 3.65 4.94 46.19
CA THR A 839 4.59 5.08 45.06
C THR A 839 4.37 3.97 44.02
N PRO A 840 3.70 4.21 42.87
CA PRO A 840 3.89 3.34 41.72
C PRO A 840 5.23 3.77 41.12
N ALA A 841 6.11 2.84 40.76
CA ALA A 841 7.40 3.14 40.16
C ALA A 841 7.26 4.16 39.01
N THR A 842 7.43 5.45 39.31
CA THR A 842 7.38 6.52 38.34
C THR A 842 8.56 6.29 37.44
N SER A 843 8.29 5.88 36.20
CA SER A 843 9.33 5.73 35.20
C SER A 843 10.10 7.05 35.17
N ARG A 844 11.41 6.98 35.40
CA ARG A 844 12.35 8.11 35.34
C ARG A 844 12.46 8.71 33.91
N ILE A 845 11.49 8.44 33.04
CA ILE A 845 11.49 8.68 31.61
C ILE A 845 10.77 10.01 31.26
N GLY A 846 9.73 10.41 32.02
CA GLY A 846 8.89 11.56 31.65
C GLY A 846 9.46 12.97 31.93
N ARG A 847 10.31 13.14 32.94
CA ARG A 847 10.86 14.48 33.28
C ARG A 847 12.02 14.93 32.39
N ARG A 848 12.63 14.03 31.60
CA ARG A 848 13.74 14.35 30.68
C ARG A 848 13.32 14.54 29.22
N SER A 849 12.08 14.19 28.84
CA SER A 849 11.71 13.95 27.44
C SER A 849 11.12 15.14 26.66
N LEU A 850 10.99 16.33 27.25
CA LEU A 850 10.53 17.54 26.55
C LEU A 850 11.56 18.68 26.60
N ARG A 851 12.86 18.37 26.71
CA ARG A 851 13.91 19.37 26.42
C ARG A 851 14.06 19.48 24.91
N ILE A 852 13.24 20.34 24.31
CA ILE A 852 13.41 20.79 22.94
C ILE A 852 14.51 21.86 22.96
N ASP A 853 15.57 21.70 22.17
CA ASP A 853 16.60 22.73 21.98
C ASP A 853 15.98 23.92 21.22
N LEU A 854 15.39 24.85 21.97
CA LEU A 854 14.81 26.08 21.47
C LEU A 854 15.88 27.17 21.49
N GLY A 855 16.01 27.89 20.37
CA GLY A 855 16.95 29.00 20.21
C GLY A 855 16.74 30.15 21.21
N LEU A 856 17.59 31.18 21.11
CA LEU A 856 17.72 32.26 22.09
C LEU A 856 16.41 33.01 22.44
N GLY A 857 16.21 33.23 23.75
CA GLY A 857 15.40 34.31 24.34
C GLY A 857 13.87 34.17 24.26
N GLY A 858 13.27 34.65 23.17
CA GLY A 858 11.81 34.83 23.06
C GLY A 858 11.04 33.53 22.81
N ALA A 859 11.58 32.64 21.98
CA ALA A 859 10.94 31.35 21.69
C ALA A 859 10.85 30.45 22.93
N ARG A 860 11.85 30.54 23.82
CA ARG A 860 11.89 29.80 25.08
C ARG A 860 10.85 30.30 26.08
N ALA A 861 10.70 31.61 26.22
CA ALA A 861 9.69 32.21 27.11
C ALA A 861 8.26 31.87 26.64
N ALA A 862 7.99 31.92 25.33
CA ALA A 862 6.69 31.53 24.77
C ALA A 862 6.40 30.04 24.98
N HIS A 863 7.40 29.17 24.83
CA HIS A 863 7.30 27.74 25.13
C HIS A 863 6.99 27.47 26.61
N GLU A 864 7.74 28.10 27.52
CA GLU A 864 7.54 27.96 28.97
C GLU A 864 6.14 28.45 29.39
N ARG A 865 5.66 29.59 28.85
CA ARG A 865 4.30 30.08 29.09
C ARG A 865 3.22 29.10 28.62
N ARG A 866 3.35 28.51 27.43
CA ARG A 866 2.39 27.49 26.94
C ARG A 866 2.39 26.24 27.81
N LEU A 867 3.58 25.81 28.25
CA LEU A 867 3.73 24.68 29.17
C LEU A 867 3.05 24.95 30.53
N GLU A 868 3.17 26.17 31.05
CA GLU A 868 2.48 26.61 32.26
C GLU A 868 0.96 26.59 32.09
N LEU A 869 0.43 27.11 30.98
CA LEU A 869 -1.00 27.06 30.66
C LEU A 869 -1.54 25.63 30.67
N VAL A 870 -0.85 24.71 29.99
CA VAL A 870 -1.25 23.29 29.91
C VAL A 870 -1.20 22.60 31.27
N ARG A 871 -0.33 23.04 32.18
CA ARG A 871 -0.21 22.49 33.55
C ARG A 871 -1.23 23.02 34.54
N ARG A 872 -1.99 24.07 34.21
CA ARG A 872 -2.99 24.63 35.13
C ARG A 872 -4.03 23.55 35.52
N PRO A 873 -4.31 23.35 36.82
CA PRO A 873 -5.37 22.44 37.26
C PRO A 873 -6.73 22.84 36.69
N LEU A 874 -7.53 21.87 36.27
CA LEU A 874 -8.87 22.09 35.73
C LEU A 874 -9.92 21.82 36.81
N THR A 875 -10.89 22.72 36.96
CA THR A 875 -11.96 22.63 37.97
C THR A 875 -13.11 21.71 37.56
N TYR A 876 -13.21 21.38 36.27
CA TYR A 876 -14.19 20.44 35.69
C TYR A 876 -13.54 19.64 34.56
N ASN A 877 -14.17 18.52 34.18
CA ASN A 877 -13.70 17.72 33.05
C ASN A 877 -13.81 18.53 31.76
N ARG A 878 -12.67 18.73 31.10
CA ARG A 878 -12.61 19.36 29.77
C ARG A 878 -12.85 18.32 28.69
N ARG A 879 -14.00 18.42 28.03
CA ARG A 879 -14.44 17.53 26.94
C ARG A 879 -14.02 18.10 25.60
N ILE A 880 -13.09 17.42 24.94
CA ILE A 880 -12.53 17.83 23.67
C ILE A 880 -12.96 16.81 22.62
N THR A 881 -13.74 17.26 21.64
CA THR A 881 -14.17 16.39 20.53
C THR A 881 -13.30 16.68 19.32
N VAL A 882 -12.75 15.64 18.70
CA VAL A 882 -11.89 15.72 17.52
C VAL A 882 -12.62 15.12 16.32
N VAL A 883 -12.85 15.94 15.30
CA VAL A 883 -13.57 15.57 14.07
C VAL A 883 -12.65 15.78 12.88
N GLY A 884 -12.77 14.92 11.87
CA GLY A 884 -12.03 15.06 10.62
C GLY A 884 -12.86 15.73 9.52
N ALA A 885 -12.25 16.66 8.78
CA ALA A 885 -12.84 17.26 7.58
C ALA A 885 -13.09 16.21 6.47
N HIS A 886 -12.23 15.19 6.40
CA HIS A 886 -12.35 14.04 5.51
C HIS A 886 -11.62 12.82 6.12
N PRO A 887 -11.82 11.59 5.58
CA PRO A 887 -11.03 10.43 6.00
C PRO A 887 -9.53 10.67 5.83
N SER A 888 -8.69 10.26 6.78
CA SER A 888 -7.22 10.43 6.72
C SER A 888 -6.70 11.86 6.90
N CYS A 889 -7.49 12.80 7.41
CA CYS A 889 -7.03 14.16 7.74
C CYS A 889 -6.14 14.28 9.00
N GLY A 890 -5.64 13.17 9.52
CA GLY A 890 -4.81 13.13 10.72
C GLY A 890 -5.57 13.15 12.06
N ARG A 891 -6.91 13.09 12.06
CA ARG A 891 -7.79 13.09 13.25
C ARG A 891 -7.29 12.23 14.42
N SER A 892 -7.16 10.91 14.22
CA SER A 892 -6.74 9.97 15.27
C SER A 892 -5.29 10.17 15.70
N THR A 893 -4.43 10.63 14.79
CA THR A 893 -3.05 11.03 15.10
C THR A 893 -3.06 12.26 16.01
N THR A 894 -3.88 13.26 15.71
CA THR A 894 -4.04 14.45 16.55
C THR A 894 -4.55 14.06 17.93
N THR A 895 -5.58 13.21 18.01
CA THR A 895 -6.13 12.72 19.29
C THR A 895 -5.08 12.00 20.13
N PHE A 896 -4.33 11.06 19.53
CA PHE A 896 -3.30 10.30 20.24
C PHE A 896 -2.13 11.18 20.71
N MET A 897 -1.65 12.09 19.85
CA MET A 897 -0.49 12.94 20.16
C MET A 897 -0.83 14.02 21.18
N LEU A 898 -1.99 14.65 21.05
CA LEU A 898 -2.50 15.64 22.00
C LEU A 898 -2.74 15.00 23.39
N GLY A 899 -3.38 13.83 23.43
CA GLY A 899 -3.58 13.10 24.69
C GLY A 899 -2.28 12.67 25.35
N SER A 900 -1.32 12.20 24.54
CA SER A 900 0.01 11.81 25.03
C SER A 900 0.78 13.00 25.61
N LEU A 901 0.63 14.18 25.00
CA LEU A 901 1.21 15.42 25.51
C LEU A 901 0.55 15.84 26.83
N PHE A 902 -0.78 15.83 26.93
CA PHE A 902 -1.46 16.16 28.18
C PHE A 902 -1.05 15.22 29.32
N ALA A 903 -1.03 13.90 29.07
CA ALA A 903 -0.61 12.92 30.08
C ALA A 903 0.84 13.17 30.53
N ALA A 904 1.74 13.43 29.59
CA ALA A 904 3.16 13.69 29.90
C ALA A 904 3.40 15.01 30.64
N VAL A 905 2.65 16.07 30.30
CA VAL A 905 2.85 17.43 30.85
C VAL A 905 2.14 17.63 32.19
N ARG A 906 0.92 17.09 32.34
CA ARG A 906 0.08 17.28 33.53
C ARG A 906 0.37 16.25 34.62
N GLY A 907 0.72 15.02 34.26
CA GLY A 907 0.87 13.92 35.23
C GLY A 907 -0.45 13.49 35.90
N GLU A 908 -1.59 13.95 35.37
CA GLU A 908 -2.94 13.58 35.76
C GLU A 908 -3.51 12.54 34.76
N PRO A 909 -4.52 11.73 35.13
CA PRO A 909 -5.11 10.77 34.21
C PRO A 909 -5.84 11.49 33.06
N VAL A 910 -5.46 11.18 31.82
CA VAL A 910 -6.10 11.68 30.60
C VAL A 910 -6.72 10.51 29.87
N LEU A 911 -7.96 10.67 29.40
CA LEU A 911 -8.67 9.66 28.61
C LEU A 911 -8.75 10.09 27.15
N ALA A 912 -8.37 9.20 26.23
CA ALA A 912 -8.73 9.27 24.82
C ALA A 912 -9.66 8.11 24.47
N MET A 913 -10.75 8.36 23.74
CA MET A 913 -11.68 7.30 23.37
C MET A 913 -12.18 7.42 21.94
N ASP A 914 -12.47 6.29 21.32
CA ASP A 914 -13.20 6.27 20.05
C ASP A 914 -14.68 6.60 20.34
N GLY A 915 -15.16 7.71 19.78
CA GLY A 915 -16.51 8.20 20.04
C GLY A 915 -17.58 7.59 19.13
N ALA A 916 -17.23 7.32 17.86
CA ALA A 916 -18.18 6.84 16.87
C ALA A 916 -18.57 5.38 17.14
N PRO A 917 -19.86 5.00 16.97
CA PRO A 917 -20.42 3.72 17.46
C PRO A 917 -19.80 2.45 16.88
N VAL A 918 -19.22 2.55 15.69
CA VAL A 918 -18.78 1.38 14.91
C VAL A 918 -17.41 1.52 14.27
N SER A 919 -16.75 2.67 14.42
CA SER A 919 -15.47 2.97 13.78
C SER A 919 -14.57 3.78 14.69
N GLY A 920 -13.30 3.40 14.70
CA GLY A 920 -12.29 3.98 15.56
C GLY A 920 -10.91 3.50 15.14
N ASP A 921 -9.94 4.41 15.11
CA ASP A 921 -8.58 4.12 14.65
C ASP A 921 -7.56 4.19 15.81
N LEU A 922 -8.00 4.59 17.02
CA LEU A 922 -7.11 4.72 18.19
C LEU A 922 -6.48 3.38 18.60
N ASN A 923 -7.15 2.27 18.31
CA ASN A 923 -6.63 0.93 18.60
C ASN A 923 -5.30 0.64 17.88
N ASP A 924 -5.04 1.26 16.73
CA ASP A 924 -3.83 1.04 15.93
C ASP A 924 -2.56 1.66 16.56
N TYR A 925 -2.73 2.57 17.52
CA TYR A 925 -1.64 3.26 18.21
C TYR A 925 -1.17 2.52 19.48
N LEU A 926 -1.90 1.51 19.92
CA LEU A 926 -1.64 0.76 21.15
C LEU A 926 -0.70 -0.43 20.93
N VAL A 927 0.32 -0.55 21.79
CA VAL A 927 1.26 -1.71 21.82
C VAL A 927 0.67 -2.88 22.60
N GLN A 928 -0.04 -2.60 23.69
CA GLN A 928 -0.78 -3.57 24.50
C GLN A 928 -2.26 -3.18 24.50
N GLN A 929 -3.12 -4.13 24.18
CA GLN A 929 -4.53 -3.88 23.91
C GLN A 929 -5.42 -4.54 24.97
N ASN A 930 -6.32 -3.75 25.55
CA ASN A 930 -7.45 -4.26 26.32
C ASN A 930 -8.56 -4.70 25.36
N ALA A 931 -9.30 -5.75 25.72
CA ALA A 931 -10.40 -6.25 24.89
C ALA A 931 -11.69 -5.42 25.06
N ALA A 932 -11.76 -4.56 26.08
CA ALA A 932 -12.91 -3.74 26.37
C ALA A 932 -13.07 -2.57 25.37
N THR A 933 -14.33 -2.26 25.04
CA THR A 933 -14.76 -1.19 24.14
C THR A 933 -15.43 -0.06 24.92
N PRO A 934 -15.65 1.13 24.33
CA PRO A 934 -16.39 2.22 24.97
C PRO A 934 -17.73 1.80 25.57
N ARG A 935 -18.47 0.91 24.89
CA ARG A 935 -19.74 0.37 25.39
C ARG A 935 -19.61 -0.46 26.66
N ASP A 936 -18.51 -1.18 26.86
CA ASP A 936 -18.34 -2.02 28.04
C ASP A 936 -18.30 -1.19 29.33
N LEU A 937 -17.95 0.09 29.24
CA LEU A 937 -18.01 1.04 30.35
C LEU A 937 -19.44 1.28 30.85
N THR A 938 -20.44 1.18 29.96
CA THR A 938 -21.86 1.31 30.34
C THR A 938 -22.37 0.14 31.19
N ARG A 939 -21.63 -0.98 31.28
CA ARG A 939 -21.98 -2.11 32.14
C ARG A 939 -21.63 -1.86 33.61
N LEU A 940 -20.77 -0.88 33.88
CA LEU A 940 -20.40 -0.49 35.24
C LEU A 940 -21.49 0.41 35.87
N PRO A 941 -21.63 0.40 37.20
CA PRO A 941 -22.45 1.38 37.93
C PRO A 941 -22.03 2.83 37.62
N LEU A 942 -22.97 3.79 37.64
CA LEU A 942 -22.67 5.21 37.36
C LEU A 942 -21.68 5.83 38.36
N ASP A 943 -21.60 5.28 39.56
CA ASP A 943 -20.70 5.65 40.65
C ASP A 943 -19.44 4.78 40.72
N ALA A 944 -19.16 3.99 39.66
CA ALA A 944 -17.97 3.14 39.59
C ALA A 944 -16.68 3.93 39.87
N GLY A 945 -15.78 3.29 40.62
CA GLY A 945 -14.51 3.90 41.02
C GLY A 945 -13.55 4.01 39.85
N TYR A 946 -12.57 4.91 39.95
CA TYR A 946 -11.52 5.08 38.94
C TYR A 946 -10.80 3.77 38.61
N ALA A 947 -10.55 2.91 39.61
CA ALA A 947 -9.91 1.60 39.40
C ALA A 947 -10.75 0.65 38.53
N ASP A 948 -12.08 0.76 38.55
CA ASP A 948 -12.96 -0.11 37.75
C ASP A 948 -12.94 0.33 36.29
N ILE A 949 -12.96 1.65 36.07
CA ILE A 949 -12.88 2.24 34.73
C ILE A 949 -11.50 1.99 34.11
N ARG A 950 -10.42 2.20 34.88
CA ARG A 950 -9.04 1.95 34.42
C ARG A 950 -8.78 0.50 34.02
N ARG A 951 -9.52 -0.48 34.58
CA ARG A 951 -9.42 -1.89 34.15
C ARG A 951 -9.97 -2.13 32.73
N LEU A 952 -10.76 -1.20 32.18
CA LEU A 952 -11.31 -1.26 30.83
C LEU A 952 -10.51 -0.43 29.82
N THR A 953 -9.55 0.38 30.27
CA THR A 953 -8.70 1.18 29.37
C THR A 953 -7.41 0.45 29.01
N SER A 954 -6.79 0.87 27.92
CA SER A 954 -5.42 0.49 27.52
C SER A 954 -4.47 1.64 27.84
N LEU A 955 -3.26 1.34 28.29
CA LEU A 955 -2.30 2.38 28.71
C LEU A 955 -1.22 2.59 27.65
N ALA A 956 -1.06 3.82 27.18
CA ALA A 956 0.06 4.22 26.33
C ALA A 956 1.34 4.47 27.16
N PRO A 957 2.55 4.42 26.56
CA PRO A 957 3.81 4.62 27.29
C PRO A 957 3.95 5.97 28.01
N THR A 958 3.20 6.99 27.58
CA THR A 958 3.16 8.34 28.17
C THR A 958 2.25 8.45 29.40
N GLY A 959 1.47 7.41 29.72
CA GLY A 959 0.45 7.43 30.76
C GLY A 959 -0.95 7.81 30.27
N LEU A 960 -1.14 8.04 28.96
CA LEU A 960 -2.46 8.25 28.35
C LEU A 960 -3.29 6.95 28.43
N GLU A 961 -4.51 7.05 28.95
CA GLU A 961 -5.48 5.95 28.95
C GLU A 961 -6.35 6.02 27.69
N ILE A 962 -6.52 4.88 27.01
CA ILE A 962 -7.19 4.79 25.72
C ILE A 962 -8.32 3.75 25.76
N LEU A 963 -9.51 4.14 25.33
CA LEU A 963 -10.68 3.27 25.20
C LEU A 963 -11.11 3.21 23.73
N ALA A 964 -10.71 2.15 23.02
CA ALA A 964 -10.81 2.06 21.57
C ALA A 964 -11.74 0.93 21.09
N HIS A 965 -12.34 1.09 19.90
CA HIS A 965 -13.05 0.01 19.22
C HIS A 965 -12.06 -0.97 18.59
N ARG A 966 -12.41 -2.27 18.55
CA ARG A 966 -11.63 -3.25 17.78
C ARG A 966 -12.03 -3.17 16.31
N ALA A 967 -11.08 -3.46 15.41
CA ALA A 967 -11.24 -3.42 13.95
C ALA A 967 -12.30 -4.39 13.37
N SER A 968 -13.06 -5.08 14.20
CA SER A 968 -14.19 -5.93 13.81
C SER A 968 -15.17 -5.99 14.97
N TYR A 969 -16.46 -5.83 14.68
CA TYR A 969 -17.63 -5.88 15.57
C TYR A 969 -18.01 -4.58 16.27
N ALA A 970 -18.99 -3.89 15.67
CA ALA A 970 -20.01 -3.18 16.43
C ALA A 970 -21.31 -3.11 15.63
N THR A 971 -22.40 -3.57 16.23
CA THR A 971 -23.76 -3.40 15.70
C THR A 971 -24.18 -1.95 15.94
N ARG A 972 -24.64 -1.26 14.89
CA ARG A 972 -25.21 0.09 15.01
C ARG A 972 -26.48 -0.01 15.87
N SER A 973 -26.49 0.65 17.02
CA SER A 973 -27.63 0.66 17.94
C SER A 973 -28.23 2.07 17.94
N PRO A 974 -29.55 2.21 17.77
CA PRO A 974 -30.21 3.51 17.94
C PRO A 974 -30.11 4.05 19.38
N ALA A 975 -29.81 3.19 20.36
CA ALA A 975 -29.63 3.58 21.76
C ALA A 975 -28.22 4.16 22.08
N TYR A 976 -27.30 4.19 21.09
CA TYR A 976 -25.91 4.57 21.36
C TYR A 976 -25.74 6.02 21.83
N ALA A 977 -26.62 6.94 21.40
CA ALA A 977 -26.60 8.32 21.87
C ALA A 977 -26.74 8.41 23.40
N GLU A 978 -27.59 7.57 23.99
CA GLU A 978 -27.82 7.54 25.44
C GLU A 978 -26.69 6.79 26.19
N GLU A 979 -26.22 5.69 25.60
CA GLU A 979 -25.01 4.99 26.07
C GLU A 979 -23.80 5.94 26.15
N TYR A 980 -23.63 6.80 25.14
CA TYR A 980 -22.55 7.78 25.07
C TYR A 980 -22.70 8.89 26.12
N ARG A 981 -23.91 9.41 26.37
CA ARG A 981 -24.17 10.34 27.50
C ARG A 981 -23.76 9.73 28.83
N ARG A 982 -24.09 8.45 29.03
CA ARG A 982 -23.71 7.71 30.23
C ARG A 982 -22.19 7.60 30.37
N ILE A 983 -21.48 7.27 29.30
CA ILE A 983 -20.00 7.21 29.29
C ILE A 983 -19.41 8.56 29.69
N LEU A 984 -19.87 9.67 29.10
CA LEU A 984 -19.39 11.02 29.41
C LEU A 984 -19.64 11.44 30.86
N THR A 985 -20.76 11.00 31.45
CA THR A 985 -21.06 11.26 32.88
C THR A 985 -20.14 10.48 33.81
N MET A 986 -19.82 9.22 33.47
CA MET A 986 -18.95 8.36 34.26
C MET A 986 -17.49 8.83 34.22
N THR A 987 -16.99 9.20 33.03
CA THR A 987 -15.60 9.64 32.86
C THR A 987 -15.34 11.04 33.41
N ALA A 988 -16.36 11.91 33.42
CA ALA A 988 -16.25 13.29 33.91
C ALA A 988 -15.82 13.42 35.37
N ARG A 989 -16.01 12.38 36.20
CA ARG A 989 -15.64 12.39 37.63
C ARG A 989 -14.17 12.07 37.89
N HIS A 990 -13.51 11.40 36.95
CA HIS A 990 -12.20 10.77 37.18
C HIS A 990 -11.10 11.30 36.28
N TYR A 991 -11.44 11.82 35.10
CA TYR A 991 -10.49 12.36 34.13
C TYR A 991 -10.66 13.89 34.02
N PRO A 992 -9.65 14.71 34.31
CA PRO A 992 -9.71 16.16 34.08
C PRO A 992 -9.81 16.54 32.60
N VAL A 993 -9.31 15.69 31.70
CA VAL A 993 -9.35 15.89 30.24
C VAL A 993 -9.86 14.61 29.58
N THR A 994 -10.86 14.74 28.70
CA THR A 994 -11.37 13.64 27.88
C THR A 994 -11.35 14.04 26.41
N LEU A 995 -10.60 13.30 25.61
CA LEU A 995 -10.49 13.43 24.16
C LEU A 995 -11.37 12.38 23.50
N THR A 996 -12.28 12.82 22.63
CA THR A 996 -13.14 11.93 21.86
C THR A 996 -12.76 11.98 20.40
N ASP A 997 -12.35 10.85 19.85
CA ASP A 997 -12.02 10.68 18.45
C ASP A 997 -13.28 10.28 17.65
N TRP A 998 -13.84 11.21 16.88
CA TRP A 998 -15.08 10.96 16.14
C TRP A 998 -14.86 10.77 14.62
N ALA A 999 -15.12 9.55 14.13
CA ALA A 999 -14.82 9.18 12.74
C ALA A 999 -15.63 10.01 11.73
N ALA A 1000 -15.01 10.30 10.58
CA ALA A 1000 -15.55 11.24 9.60
C ALA A 1000 -16.84 10.72 8.93
N ASN A 1001 -17.98 11.33 9.27
CA ASN A 1001 -19.13 11.68 8.41
C ASN A 1001 -20.15 12.47 9.26
N PRO A 1002 -19.92 13.77 9.52
CA PRO A 1002 -20.58 14.48 10.61
C PRO A 1002 -22.10 14.68 10.46
N THR A 1003 -22.63 14.54 9.26
CA THR A 1003 -23.98 15.06 8.96
C THR A 1003 -25.11 14.04 9.11
N ARG A 1004 -24.83 12.80 9.54
CA ARG A 1004 -25.83 11.70 9.59
C ARG A 1004 -25.83 10.79 10.83
N ASP A 1005 -25.03 11.08 11.86
CA ASP A 1005 -25.01 10.28 13.09
C ASP A 1005 -25.63 11.05 14.28
N PRO A 1006 -26.80 10.65 14.80
CA PRO A 1006 -27.43 11.33 15.93
C PRO A 1006 -26.61 11.25 17.23
N ALA A 1007 -25.67 10.32 17.35
CA ALA A 1007 -24.77 10.29 18.50
C ALA A 1007 -23.69 11.39 18.42
N LEU A 1008 -23.38 11.89 17.23
CA LEU A 1008 -22.45 13.01 17.08
C LEU A 1008 -23.07 14.31 17.59
N ASP A 1009 -24.36 14.53 17.38
CA ASP A 1009 -25.05 15.69 17.95
C ASP A 1009 -24.86 15.73 19.48
N VAL A 1010 -24.95 14.59 20.16
CA VAL A 1010 -24.64 14.49 21.60
C VAL A 1010 -23.20 14.88 21.92
N ALA A 1011 -22.23 14.41 21.14
CA ALA A 1011 -20.82 14.73 21.35
C ALA A 1011 -20.49 16.20 21.05
N LEU A 1012 -21.18 16.83 20.09
CA LEU A 1012 -21.04 18.25 19.79
C LEU A 1012 -21.71 19.11 20.86
N ASP A 1013 -22.94 18.77 21.27
CA ASP A 1013 -23.71 19.54 22.26
C ASP A 1013 -23.09 19.50 23.67
N THR A 1014 -22.26 18.48 23.95
CA THR A 1014 -21.58 18.32 25.24
C THR A 1014 -20.10 18.72 25.23
N ALA A 1015 -19.53 19.06 24.07
CA ALA A 1015 -18.12 19.45 23.93
C ALA A 1015 -17.84 20.84 24.53
N ASP A 1016 -16.70 20.98 25.19
CA ASP A 1016 -16.14 22.28 25.61
C ASP A 1016 -15.32 22.93 24.49
N ARG A 1017 -14.65 22.06 23.72
CA ARG A 1017 -13.79 22.42 22.60
C ARG A 1017 -13.99 21.42 21.49
N LEU A 1018 -14.03 21.94 20.27
CA LEU A 1018 -14.04 21.15 19.05
C LEU A 1018 -12.71 21.35 18.34
N ILE A 1019 -12.10 20.26 17.88
CA ILE A 1019 -10.94 20.28 16.99
C ILE A 1019 -11.39 19.73 15.65
N ILE A 1020 -11.22 20.51 14.59
CA ILE A 1020 -11.45 20.05 13.22
C ILE A 1020 -10.09 19.83 12.57
N CYS A 1021 -9.77 18.58 12.24
CA CYS A 1021 -8.54 18.21 11.56
C CYS A 1021 -8.73 18.25 10.04
N CYS A 1022 -7.83 18.93 9.35
CA CYS A 1022 -7.73 19.00 7.90
C CYS A 1022 -6.27 18.82 7.46
N THR A 1023 -6.06 18.60 6.17
CA THR A 1023 -4.74 18.73 5.55
C THR A 1023 -4.58 20.12 4.93
N THR A 1024 -3.36 20.50 4.58
CA THR A 1024 -3.11 21.77 3.87
C THR A 1024 -3.54 21.75 2.39
N SER A 1025 -4.34 20.77 1.95
CA SER A 1025 -4.88 20.71 0.58
C SER A 1025 -6.11 21.61 0.44
N ALA A 1026 -6.31 22.20 -0.75
CA ALA A 1026 -7.44 23.10 -0.99
C ALA A 1026 -8.80 22.43 -0.73
N TYR A 1027 -8.93 21.16 -1.14
CA TYR A 1027 -10.11 20.35 -0.88
C TYR A 1027 -10.36 20.16 0.63
N SER A 1028 -9.33 19.80 1.38
CA SER A 1028 -9.49 19.56 2.82
C SER A 1028 -9.77 20.84 3.59
N VAL A 1029 -9.18 21.96 3.17
CA VAL A 1029 -9.45 23.28 3.76
C VAL A 1029 -10.91 23.67 3.48
N ALA A 1030 -11.39 23.50 2.25
CA ALA A 1030 -12.79 23.78 1.90
C ALA A 1030 -13.77 22.89 2.69
N ALA A 1031 -13.46 21.60 2.87
CA ALA A 1031 -14.28 20.70 3.68
C ALA A 1031 -14.33 21.13 5.16
N ALA A 1032 -13.22 21.62 5.73
CA ALA A 1032 -13.21 22.16 7.09
C ALA A 1032 -14.04 23.46 7.19
N THR A 1033 -13.98 24.34 6.20
CA THR A 1033 -14.83 25.53 6.11
C THR A 1033 -16.31 25.16 6.06
N GLN A 1034 -16.68 24.18 5.25
CA GLN A 1034 -18.07 23.72 5.17
C GLN A 1034 -18.57 23.15 6.51
N LEU A 1035 -17.74 22.38 7.22
CA LEU A 1035 -18.12 21.86 8.54
C LEU A 1035 -18.35 22.96 9.58
N LEU A 1036 -17.54 24.03 9.55
CA LEU A 1036 -17.78 25.20 10.41
C LEU A 1036 -19.09 25.90 10.04
N ALA A 1037 -19.37 26.09 8.75
CA ALA A 1037 -20.63 26.68 8.29
C ALA A 1037 -21.84 25.83 8.72
N ASP A 1038 -21.77 24.51 8.53
CA ASP A 1038 -22.83 23.57 8.92
C ASP A 1038 -23.11 23.60 10.43
N LEU A 1039 -22.08 23.80 11.28
CA LEU A 1039 -22.27 23.94 12.72
C LEU A 1039 -23.06 25.21 13.06
N ARG A 1040 -22.77 26.32 12.38
CA ARG A 1040 -23.50 27.59 12.55
C ARG A 1040 -24.94 27.48 12.09
N GLU A 1041 -25.17 26.92 10.91
CA GLU A 1041 -26.52 26.69 10.37
C GLU A 1041 -27.39 25.82 11.29
N ARG A 1042 -26.76 24.88 12.00
CA ARG A 1042 -27.43 24.02 13.00
C ARG A 1042 -27.55 24.66 14.39
N GLY A 1043 -27.26 25.96 14.52
CA GLY A 1043 -27.43 26.73 15.75
C GLY A 1043 -26.31 26.59 16.78
N ARG A 1044 -25.13 26.08 16.39
CA ARG A 1044 -23.98 25.85 17.29
C ARG A 1044 -22.90 26.93 17.14
N GLU A 1045 -23.32 28.19 17.04
CA GLU A 1045 -22.45 29.35 16.83
C GLU A 1045 -21.34 29.46 17.88
N GLU A 1046 -21.67 29.24 19.15
CA GLU A 1046 -20.72 29.30 20.26
C GLU A 1046 -19.67 28.17 20.21
N LEU A 1047 -20.04 27.00 19.71
CA LEU A 1047 -19.09 25.90 19.53
C LEU A 1047 -18.19 26.16 18.31
N ALA A 1048 -18.74 26.69 17.22
CA ALA A 1048 -18.00 27.07 16.03
C ALA A 1048 -16.93 28.14 16.36
N SER A 1049 -17.29 29.19 17.10
CA SER A 1049 -16.34 30.24 17.52
C SER A 1049 -15.24 29.73 18.46
N ARG A 1050 -15.49 28.64 19.19
CA ARG A 1050 -14.53 27.98 20.10
C ARG A 1050 -13.74 26.83 19.45
N THR A 1051 -13.95 26.59 18.15
CA THR A 1051 -13.29 25.49 17.43
C THR A 1051 -11.83 25.84 17.12
N VAL A 1052 -10.94 24.85 17.19
CA VAL A 1052 -9.55 24.99 16.73
C VAL A 1052 -9.35 24.17 15.46
N ILE A 1053 -8.85 24.80 14.41
CA ILE A 1053 -8.53 24.14 13.14
C ILE A 1053 -7.11 23.59 13.22
N VAL A 1054 -6.93 22.30 12.94
CA VAL A 1054 -5.61 21.66 12.87
C VAL A 1054 -5.35 21.29 11.42
N ALA A 1055 -4.51 22.07 10.74
CA ALA A 1055 -4.12 21.80 9.35
C ALA A 1055 -2.77 21.10 9.33
N SER A 1056 -2.77 19.83 8.94
CA SER A 1056 -1.55 19.00 8.89
C SER A 1056 -0.96 18.97 7.49
N ARG A 1057 0.34 19.26 7.37
CA ARG A 1057 1.05 19.15 6.10
C ARG A 1057 1.43 17.68 5.85
N LEU A 1058 0.85 17.10 4.81
CA LEU A 1058 1.22 15.77 4.34
C LEU A 1058 2.43 15.85 3.41
N GLY A 1059 3.27 14.80 3.40
CA GLY A 1059 4.36 14.67 2.43
C GLY A 1059 3.79 14.10 1.13
N GLY A 1060 3.71 14.92 0.08
CA GLY A 1060 3.09 14.56 -1.19
C GLY A 1060 3.24 15.68 -2.24
N ILE A 1061 2.70 15.45 -3.45
CA ILE A 1061 2.87 16.29 -4.65
C ILE A 1061 1.80 17.40 -4.73
N ASP A 1062 0.71 17.29 -3.96
CA ASP A 1062 -0.32 18.34 -3.88
C ASP A 1062 0.30 19.68 -3.51
N LYS A 1063 0.03 20.71 -4.31
CA LYS A 1063 0.44 22.09 -4.01
C LYS A 1063 -0.32 22.53 -2.75
N PRO A 1064 0.34 22.65 -1.58
CA PRO A 1064 -0.35 23.03 -0.37
C PRO A 1064 -0.86 24.47 -0.52
N VAL A 1065 -2.04 24.73 0.04
CA VAL A 1065 -2.49 26.10 0.29
C VAL A 1065 -1.44 26.78 1.16
N GLN A 1066 -1.12 28.04 0.85
CA GLN A 1066 -0.10 28.76 1.62
C GLN A 1066 -0.55 28.92 3.06
N ASP A 1067 0.38 28.81 4.00
CA ASP A 1067 0.10 28.84 5.45
C ASP A 1067 -0.68 30.10 5.84
N SER A 1068 -0.30 31.26 5.30
CA SER A 1068 -0.99 32.54 5.52
C SER A 1068 -2.43 32.53 5.01
N GLU A 1069 -2.69 31.88 3.88
CA GLU A 1069 -4.04 31.80 3.30
C GLU A 1069 -4.97 30.91 4.15
N ILE A 1070 -4.44 29.87 4.81
CA ILE A 1070 -5.20 29.04 5.74
C ILE A 1070 -5.48 29.84 7.03
N GLU A 1071 -4.47 30.54 7.56
CA GLU A 1071 -4.64 31.39 8.74
C GLU A 1071 -5.68 32.50 8.49
N ASP A 1072 -5.56 33.23 7.38
CA ASP A 1072 -6.50 34.29 6.99
C ASP A 1072 -7.93 33.77 6.80
N ARG A 1073 -8.07 32.56 6.22
CA ARG A 1073 -9.39 31.95 5.96
C ARG A 1073 -10.16 31.61 7.22
N PHE A 1074 -9.46 31.28 8.31
CA PHE A 1074 -10.10 30.85 9.55
C PHE A 1074 -9.97 31.88 10.68
N ALA A 1075 -9.27 32.99 10.46
CA ALA A 1075 -8.99 34.02 11.46
C ALA A 1075 -10.26 34.63 12.09
N ALA A 1076 -11.31 34.83 11.29
CA ALA A 1076 -12.59 35.39 11.76
C ALA A 1076 -13.58 34.33 12.25
N ASP A 1077 -13.35 33.06 11.89
CA ASP A 1077 -14.36 32.01 11.94
C ASP A 1077 -14.18 31.00 13.08
N CYS A 1078 -13.04 31.00 13.78
CA CYS A 1078 -12.75 30.01 14.82
C CYS A 1078 -11.80 30.57 15.89
N ALA A 1079 -11.55 29.81 16.96
CA ALA A 1079 -10.66 30.20 18.06
C ALA A 1079 -9.17 30.22 17.66
N GLY A 1080 -8.85 29.66 16.49
CA GLY A 1080 -7.53 29.76 15.89
C GLY A 1080 -7.15 28.51 15.09
N THR A 1081 -6.08 28.68 14.32
CA THR A 1081 -5.52 27.64 13.45
C THR A 1081 -4.16 27.21 13.98
N VAL A 1082 -3.92 25.89 14.00
CA VAL A 1082 -2.62 25.29 14.31
C VAL A 1082 -2.13 24.55 13.07
N LEU A 1083 -1.01 25.01 12.53
CA LEU A 1083 -0.34 24.39 11.39
C LEU A 1083 0.65 23.33 11.89
N VAL A 1084 0.36 22.06 11.60
CA VAL A 1084 1.26 20.95 11.95
C VAL A 1084 2.18 20.68 10.77
N PRO A 1085 3.50 20.90 10.89
CA PRO A 1085 4.43 20.69 9.81
C PRO A 1085 4.56 19.20 9.46
N PHE A 1086 5.05 18.91 8.26
CA PHE A 1086 5.32 17.54 7.87
C PHE A 1086 6.38 16.91 8.79
N ASP A 1087 5.98 15.84 9.46
CA ASP A 1087 6.83 15.02 10.30
C ASP A 1087 6.69 13.56 9.89
N LEU A 1088 7.81 12.96 9.45
CA LEU A 1088 7.86 11.55 9.05
C LEU A 1088 7.37 10.65 10.19
N HIS A 1089 7.66 10.99 11.45
CA HIS A 1089 7.26 10.20 12.61
C HIS A 1089 5.73 10.16 12.80
N LEU A 1090 5.01 11.23 12.44
CA LEU A 1090 3.54 11.25 12.46
C LEU A 1090 2.92 10.39 11.35
N SER A 1091 3.66 10.11 10.27
CA SER A 1091 3.21 9.27 9.15
C SER A 1091 3.41 7.76 9.39
N GLU A 1092 4.14 7.38 10.45
CA GLU A 1092 4.33 5.98 10.84
C GLU A 1092 3.01 5.38 11.37
N HIS A 1093 2.66 4.17 10.90
CA HIS A 1093 1.34 3.57 11.16
C HIS A 1093 1.20 2.98 12.59
N ARG A 1094 2.30 2.79 13.34
CA ARG A 1094 2.27 2.23 14.71
C ARG A 1094 3.31 2.88 15.62
N ALA A 1095 3.01 2.90 16.93
CA ALA A 1095 3.93 3.30 18.01
C ALA A 1095 4.52 4.72 17.89
N LYS A 1096 3.65 5.73 17.90
CA LYS A 1096 4.07 7.13 17.91
C LYS A 1096 4.59 7.52 19.29
N GLU A 1097 5.86 7.85 19.38
CA GLU A 1097 6.48 8.35 20.62
C GLU A 1097 6.60 9.88 20.62
N LEU A 1098 6.14 10.53 21.69
CA LEU A 1098 6.21 11.98 21.83
C LEU A 1098 7.66 12.51 21.75
N GLY A 1099 8.62 11.76 22.29
CA GLY A 1099 10.05 12.15 22.30
C GLY A 1099 10.77 12.04 20.95
N ARG A 1100 10.12 11.50 19.90
CA ARG A 1100 10.69 11.37 18.55
C ARG A 1100 10.16 12.43 17.57
N LEU A 1101 9.26 13.31 18.01
CA LEU A 1101 8.79 14.44 17.21
C LEU A 1101 9.93 15.42 16.92
N ARG A 1102 9.90 16.03 15.73
CA ARG A 1102 10.75 17.19 15.45
C ARG A 1102 10.31 18.37 16.34
N ALA A 1103 11.25 19.24 16.68
CA ALA A 1103 11.01 20.41 17.52
C ALA A 1103 9.79 21.23 17.09
N ARG A 1104 9.69 21.59 15.80
CA ARG A 1104 8.57 22.36 15.25
C ARG A 1104 7.22 21.65 15.37
N THR A 1105 7.20 20.32 15.20
CA THR A 1105 6.00 19.50 15.35
C THR A 1105 5.55 19.43 16.80
N ALA A 1106 6.51 19.26 17.73
CA ALA A 1106 6.24 19.25 19.16
C ALA A 1106 5.72 20.61 19.65
N GLU A 1107 6.29 21.72 19.17
CA GLU A 1107 5.75 23.07 19.43
C GLU A 1107 4.33 23.25 18.91
N ALA A 1108 4.02 22.76 17.70
CA ALA A 1108 2.66 22.85 17.16
C ALA A 1108 1.64 22.10 18.03
N PHE A 1109 1.98 20.90 18.53
CA PHE A 1109 1.11 20.18 19.48
C PHE A 1109 1.02 20.84 20.86
N LEU A 1110 2.08 21.52 21.31
CA LEU A 1110 2.05 22.31 22.54
C LEU A 1110 1.18 23.56 22.41
N ASP A 1111 1.21 24.23 21.26
CA ASP A 1111 0.32 25.35 20.94
C ASP A 1111 -1.15 24.87 20.89
N LEU A 1112 -1.41 23.73 20.24
CA LEU A 1112 -2.72 23.11 20.23
C LEU A 1112 -3.23 22.80 21.65
N ALA A 1113 -2.38 22.20 22.48
CA ALA A 1113 -2.74 21.88 23.87
C ALA A 1113 -3.06 23.14 24.69
N ALA A 1114 -2.29 24.22 24.50
CA ALA A 1114 -2.52 25.49 25.18
C ALA A 1114 -3.84 26.14 24.74
N ARG A 1115 -4.15 26.18 23.44
CA ARG A 1115 -5.40 26.76 22.90
C ARG A 1115 -6.65 26.00 23.32
N VAL A 1116 -6.54 24.67 23.44
CA VAL A 1116 -7.67 23.82 23.80
C VAL A 1116 -7.96 23.86 25.31
N VAL A 1117 -6.96 24.13 26.15
CA VAL A 1117 -7.16 24.24 27.61
C VAL A 1117 -7.40 25.68 28.06
N GLY A 1118 -6.85 26.67 27.35
CA GLY A 1118 -7.02 28.10 27.64
C GLY A 1118 -8.45 28.59 27.39
N ASP A 1119 -8.89 29.57 28.18
CA ASP A 1119 -10.17 30.25 28.00
C ASP A 1119 -10.05 31.34 26.90
N PRO A 1120 -11.14 31.64 26.16
CA PRO A 1120 -11.07 32.39 24.91
C PRO A 1120 -10.62 33.85 25.06
N GLU A 1121 -10.56 34.40 26.28
CA GLU A 1121 -10.07 35.78 26.52
C GLU A 1121 -8.55 35.89 26.70
N GLU A 1122 -7.82 34.79 26.97
CA GLU A 1122 -6.35 34.85 27.23
C GLU A 1122 -5.50 34.49 25.99
N ALA A 1123 -6.09 33.98 24.91
CA ALA A 1123 -5.35 33.50 23.73
C ALA A 1123 -5.02 34.58 22.67
N GLY A 1124 -5.47 35.82 22.88
CA GLY A 1124 -5.32 36.94 21.95
C GLY A 1124 -4.22 37.96 22.28
N SER A 1125 -3.28 37.66 23.19
CA SER A 1125 -2.21 38.59 23.58
C SER A 1125 -0.79 38.08 23.35
#